data_AF-A0A973IKV9-F1
#
_entry.id   AF-A0A973IKV9-F1
#
_cell.length_a   1.000
_cell.length_b   1.000
_cell.length_c   1.000
_cell.angle_alpha   90.00
_cell.angle_beta   90.00
_cell.angle_gamma   90.00
#
_symmetry.space_group_name_H-M   'P 1'
#
loop_
_entity.id
_entity.type
_entity.pdbx_description
1 polymer ?
#
loop_
_entity_poly.entity_id
_entity_poly.type
_entity_poly.pdbx_seq_one_letter_code
_entity_poly.pdbx_strand_id
1 'polypeptide(L)'
;ADGVNDWEDALPFNSDEQQDTDRDGTGDRADAFPNDPAEQTDTDEDGIGNTRDQDDDNDGFSDRDDAFPLDAAEWLDTDLDGYGDNGDRFPEDVNEWRDTDGDGLGDQADPDADDDGTADRPEGLSDLLVVSTGNGQILRFDAASGGFRGVEVPDWDSRITFQSALAYRPADHTLLYTGDSGLRRLDLLSRELLGEWIPPFANGGPSTPVLGTGFPVALAASGERVAVARLGDPSVVSFRGQAQARLDASVNWQIAADDVISALSEDGSGGLYLLGLQRSLYRTSGAGVVQLSGPNTSWMRDPRYLIRDGERLFISDQGRNAVFSVAANSGELLVELADLAALGYSEPAGLALGPDNSLLVAAAREHAVLAFDRDSGAFLGERIAPGQGGLLAPGALLNVPALGDRFPADAQRVLTPNAGLWFNPERSGRGFDLQRVGDRLAVLWYGYDEDGLPSWLLAAGRLEGFEFSAPLERFQQAPDGSTSARAVGTLRLSFDSEQRARLQITLGEQELQETVQWFAISPFVNEGNETGVYGRDDGPGWGISLDHQADTRVTVAYLYDAEGEPRWLISEPRTGAEDAPYQMLASFSDSLCIACSGPASNELIDAGTLTLDLEGTGRWRNNLTLPAPLSGRWTTDSTARRFSDPAERPR
;
A
#
# COMPACT_ATOMS: atom_id res chain seq x y z
N ALA A 1 39.46 -12.11 12.02
CA ALA A 1 40.17 -10.99 12.70
C ALA A 1 40.67 -11.38 14.10
N ASP A 2 41.21 -12.57 14.17
CA ASP A 2 41.26 -13.46 15.34
C ASP A 2 42.43 -14.46 15.24
N GLY A 3 43.12 -14.45 14.09
CA GLY A 3 44.40 -15.14 13.87
C GLY A 3 44.27 -16.52 13.21
N VAL A 4 43.06 -16.97 12.89
CA VAL A 4 42.81 -18.14 12.04
C VAL A 4 42.76 -17.67 10.58
N ASN A 5 43.24 -18.52 9.66
CA ASN A 5 43.12 -18.19 8.25
C ASN A 5 41.66 -18.39 7.82
N ASP A 6 41.13 -17.46 7.03
CA ASP A 6 39.73 -17.43 6.62
C ASP A 6 39.20 -18.72 5.94
N TRP A 7 40.09 -19.60 5.46
CA TRP A 7 39.73 -20.89 4.84
C TRP A 7 39.71 -22.07 5.82
N GLU A 8 40.20 -21.87 7.04
CA GLU A 8 40.14 -22.80 8.19
C GLU A 8 39.12 -22.34 9.24
N ASP A 9 38.56 -21.14 9.07
CA ASP A 9 37.62 -20.48 9.96
C ASP A 9 36.19 -20.66 9.43
N ALA A 10 35.31 -21.24 10.23
CA ALA A 10 33.92 -21.44 9.85
C ALA A 10 33.12 -20.13 9.85
N LEU A 11 33.55 -19.12 10.63
CA LEU A 11 32.92 -17.83 10.78
C LEU A 11 33.95 -16.68 10.68
N PRO A 12 34.58 -16.48 9.51
CA PRO A 12 35.73 -15.59 9.32
C PRO A 12 35.48 -14.10 9.62
N PHE A 13 34.21 -13.71 9.76
CA PHE A 13 33.78 -12.35 10.12
C PHE A 13 33.40 -12.18 11.59
N ASN A 14 33.32 -13.27 12.36
CA ASN A 14 33.16 -13.25 13.80
C ASN A 14 34.52 -13.45 14.45
N SER A 15 35.15 -12.38 14.93
CA SER A 15 36.48 -12.48 15.56
C SER A 15 36.50 -13.32 16.84
N ASP A 16 35.34 -13.66 17.39
CA ASP A 16 35.19 -14.39 18.62
C ASP A 16 34.77 -15.84 18.42
N GLU A 17 34.43 -16.29 17.19
CA GLU A 17 34.01 -17.67 16.93
C GLU A 17 34.60 -18.20 15.62
N GLN A 18 35.12 -19.42 15.66
CA GLN A 18 35.92 -20.03 14.59
C GLN A 18 35.39 -21.39 14.16
N GLN A 19 34.49 -21.98 14.95
CA GLN A 19 33.94 -23.30 14.77
C GLN A 19 32.42 -23.21 14.63
N ASP A 20 31.92 -23.99 13.69
CA ASP A 20 30.52 -24.30 13.45
C ASP A 20 30.52 -25.79 13.12
N THR A 21 30.26 -26.59 14.15
CA THR A 21 30.57 -28.02 14.19
C THR A 21 29.58 -28.83 13.35
N ASP A 22 28.32 -28.41 13.24
CA ASP A 22 27.29 -29.06 12.41
C ASP A 22 26.93 -28.31 11.12
N ARG A 23 27.43 -27.07 10.97
CA ARG A 23 27.40 -26.27 9.74
C ARG A 23 26.02 -25.74 9.38
N ASP A 24 25.24 -25.36 10.38
CA ASP A 24 23.95 -24.72 10.15
C ASP A 24 24.03 -23.19 9.98
N GLY A 25 25.22 -22.60 10.21
CA GLY A 25 25.49 -21.18 10.06
C GLY A 25 25.48 -20.39 11.37
N THR A 26 25.17 -21.03 12.49
CA THR A 26 25.36 -20.49 13.85
C THR A 26 26.67 -21.04 14.42
N GLY A 27 27.48 -20.19 15.03
CA GLY A 27 28.76 -20.64 15.57
C GLY A 27 28.63 -21.34 16.91
N ASP A 28 29.54 -22.28 17.21
CA ASP A 28 29.50 -23.15 18.40
C ASP A 28 29.31 -22.40 19.74
N ARG A 29 29.69 -21.11 19.84
CA ARG A 29 29.47 -20.29 21.04
C ARG A 29 28.09 -19.65 21.15
N ALA A 30 27.47 -19.36 20.01
CA ALA A 30 26.15 -18.73 19.94
C ALA A 30 25.03 -19.77 19.75
N ASP A 31 25.42 -20.99 19.38
CA ASP A 31 24.54 -22.13 19.19
C ASP A 31 24.36 -22.91 20.50
N ALA A 32 23.11 -23.08 20.93
CA ALA A 32 22.77 -23.89 22.09
C ALA A 32 22.97 -25.41 21.83
N PHE A 33 22.93 -25.84 20.57
CA PHE A 33 23.14 -27.23 20.14
C PHE A 33 24.19 -27.37 19.04
N PRO A 34 25.50 -27.16 19.34
CA PRO A 34 26.61 -27.15 18.36
C PRO A 34 26.85 -28.45 17.58
N ASN A 35 26.03 -29.47 17.71
CA ASN A 35 26.16 -30.73 16.95
C ASN A 35 24.83 -31.17 16.32
N ASP A 36 23.77 -30.39 16.45
CA ASP A 36 22.46 -30.65 15.86
C ASP A 36 22.04 -29.49 14.94
N PRO A 37 22.26 -29.60 13.62
CA PRO A 37 22.03 -28.49 12.69
C PRO A 37 20.55 -28.14 12.49
N ALA A 38 19.65 -28.79 13.24
CA ALA A 38 18.22 -28.53 13.24
C ALA A 38 17.76 -27.67 14.43
N GLU A 39 18.63 -27.37 15.40
CA GLU A 39 18.31 -26.62 16.60
C GLU A 39 19.42 -25.60 16.89
N GLN A 40 19.09 -24.31 17.04
CA GLN A 40 20.08 -23.26 17.30
C GLN A 40 19.84 -22.52 18.61
N THR A 41 18.59 -22.50 19.08
CA THR A 41 18.11 -21.68 20.19
C THR A 41 17.51 -22.59 21.27
N ASP A 42 17.76 -22.23 22.52
CA ASP A 42 17.23 -22.83 23.75
C ASP A 42 16.84 -21.65 24.65
N THR A 43 15.62 -21.14 24.50
CA THR A 43 15.20 -19.85 25.11
C THR A 43 15.13 -19.94 26.63
N ASP A 44 14.78 -21.09 27.18
CA ASP A 44 14.68 -21.33 28.62
C ASP A 44 15.89 -22.07 29.24
N GLU A 45 16.86 -22.44 28.40
CA GLU A 45 18.07 -23.16 28.76
C GLU A 45 17.79 -24.53 29.44
N ASP A 46 16.71 -25.21 29.07
CA ASP A 46 16.32 -26.51 29.65
C ASP A 46 17.06 -27.71 29.00
N GLY A 47 17.71 -27.46 27.87
CA GLY A 47 18.46 -28.43 27.08
C GLY A 47 17.66 -29.12 25.98
N ILE A 48 16.46 -28.63 25.67
CA ILE A 48 15.65 -28.98 24.50
C ILE A 48 15.57 -27.74 23.60
N GLY A 49 15.91 -27.88 22.32
CA GLY A 49 15.88 -26.72 21.42
C GLY A 49 14.46 -26.32 21.06
N ASN A 50 14.26 -25.02 20.82
CA ASN A 50 12.95 -24.42 20.53
C ASN A 50 12.19 -25.09 19.37
N THR A 51 12.88 -25.69 18.39
CA THR A 51 12.17 -26.36 17.28
C THR A 51 11.49 -27.66 17.75
N ARG A 52 11.93 -28.20 18.88
CA ARG A 52 11.44 -29.43 19.48
C ARG A 52 10.70 -29.22 20.79
N ASP A 53 10.98 -28.15 21.50
CA ASP A 53 10.20 -27.78 22.67
C ASP A 53 8.76 -27.42 22.26
N GLN A 54 7.85 -27.50 23.22
CA GLN A 54 6.46 -27.11 23.09
C GLN A 54 6.11 -25.97 24.06
N ASP A 55 7.08 -25.48 24.82
CA ASP A 55 7.01 -24.46 25.87
C ASP A 55 8.39 -23.79 25.93
N ASP A 56 8.71 -23.03 24.88
CA ASP A 56 10.05 -22.52 24.56
C ASP A 56 10.65 -21.61 25.67
N ASP A 57 9.83 -21.02 26.53
CA ASP A 57 10.26 -20.16 27.65
C ASP A 57 9.95 -20.75 29.05
N ASN A 58 9.41 -21.97 29.10
CA ASN A 58 9.09 -22.77 30.29
C ASN A 58 8.27 -22.02 31.36
N ASP A 59 7.38 -21.14 30.92
CA ASP A 59 6.52 -20.35 31.79
C ASP A 59 5.30 -21.16 32.31
N GLY A 60 5.04 -22.30 31.67
CA GLY A 60 3.99 -23.26 31.98
C GLY A 60 2.80 -23.24 31.01
N PHE A 61 2.83 -22.41 29.99
CA PHE A 61 1.90 -22.39 28.86
C PHE A 61 2.62 -22.84 27.59
N SER A 62 2.05 -23.83 26.90
CA SER A 62 2.68 -24.31 25.65
C SER A 62 2.64 -23.25 24.56
N ASP A 63 3.64 -23.16 23.68
CA ASP A 63 3.74 -22.17 22.58
C ASP A 63 2.47 -22.01 21.74
N ARG A 64 1.68 -23.09 21.63
CA ARG A 64 0.44 -23.10 20.86
C ARG A 64 -0.71 -22.34 21.52
N ASP A 65 -0.68 -22.31 22.84
CA ASP A 65 -1.70 -21.74 23.71
C ASP A 65 -1.15 -20.50 24.46
N ASP A 66 0.08 -20.08 24.15
CA ASP A 66 0.80 -18.90 24.65
C ASP A 66 0.80 -17.78 23.60
N ALA A 67 0.51 -16.54 24.02
CA ALA A 67 0.56 -15.35 23.16
C ALA A 67 1.97 -14.81 22.92
N PHE A 68 2.91 -15.05 23.84
CA PHE A 68 4.32 -14.65 23.78
C PHE A 68 5.25 -15.85 24.08
N PRO A 69 5.35 -16.84 23.16
CA PRO A 69 6.07 -18.10 23.40
C PRO A 69 7.58 -18.03 23.72
N LEU A 70 8.16 -16.84 23.81
CA LEU A 70 9.59 -16.64 24.06
C LEU A 70 9.83 -15.69 25.25
N ASP A 71 8.78 -15.28 25.96
CA ASP A 71 8.86 -14.38 27.10
C ASP A 71 8.14 -14.99 28.32
N ALA A 72 8.92 -15.61 29.20
CA ALA A 72 8.40 -16.30 30.37
C ALA A 72 7.66 -15.40 31.39
N ALA A 73 7.57 -14.10 31.14
CA ALA A 73 6.77 -13.18 31.93
C ALA A 73 5.35 -12.95 31.38
N GLU A 74 5.05 -13.35 30.14
CA GLU A 74 3.81 -13.03 29.44
C GLU A 74 3.26 -14.25 28.70
N TRP A 75 2.00 -14.62 28.94
CA TRP A 75 1.36 -15.76 28.27
C TRP A 75 -0.01 -15.45 27.68
N LEU A 76 -0.60 -14.32 28.08
CA LEU A 76 -1.96 -13.92 27.73
C LEU A 76 -1.95 -12.48 27.26
N ASP A 77 -2.69 -12.24 26.17
CA ASP A 77 -2.98 -10.93 25.61
C ASP A 77 -4.50 -10.87 25.42
N THR A 78 -5.19 -10.24 26.37
CA THR A 78 -6.66 -10.32 26.47
C THR A 78 -7.35 -9.47 25.41
N ASP A 79 -6.79 -8.35 25.01
CA ASP A 79 -7.37 -7.43 24.02
C ASP A 79 -6.69 -7.46 22.65
N LEU A 80 -5.59 -8.21 22.53
CA LEU A 80 -4.84 -8.49 21.31
C LEU A 80 -4.08 -7.28 20.76
N ASP A 81 -3.55 -6.43 21.64
CA ASP A 81 -2.77 -5.24 21.26
C ASP A 81 -1.27 -5.49 21.06
N GLY A 82 -0.80 -6.68 21.48
CA GLY A 82 0.58 -7.12 21.38
C GLY A 82 1.43 -6.85 22.62
N TYR A 83 0.84 -6.41 23.73
CA TYR A 83 1.46 -6.36 25.05
C TYR A 83 0.79 -7.37 25.97
N GLY A 84 1.61 -8.18 26.67
CA GLY A 84 1.05 -9.19 27.56
C GLY A 84 0.38 -8.59 28.79
N ASP A 85 -0.69 -9.22 29.25
CA ASP A 85 -1.53 -8.79 30.35
C ASP A 85 -0.75 -8.47 31.64
N ASN A 86 0.45 -9.06 31.86
CA ASN A 86 1.23 -8.81 33.07
C ASN A 86 2.03 -7.50 33.00
N GLY A 87 2.43 -7.09 31.80
CA GLY A 87 3.17 -5.87 31.49
C GLY A 87 2.27 -4.71 31.07
N ASP A 88 1.07 -5.02 30.59
CA ASP A 88 0.06 -4.09 30.15
C ASP A 88 -0.65 -3.40 31.33
N ARG A 89 -0.73 -2.07 31.26
CA ARG A 89 -1.44 -1.23 32.23
C ARG A 89 -2.95 -1.18 32.00
N PHE A 90 -3.43 -1.47 30.80
CA PHE A 90 -4.84 -1.58 30.46
C PHE A 90 -5.15 -2.85 29.63
N PRO A 91 -5.05 -4.07 30.22
CA PRO A 91 -5.21 -5.37 29.53
C PRO A 91 -6.57 -5.68 28.89
N GLU A 92 -7.51 -4.73 28.86
CA GLU A 92 -8.81 -4.88 28.21
C GLU A 92 -9.07 -3.75 27.18
N ASP A 93 -8.12 -2.83 26.99
CA ASP A 93 -8.19 -1.73 26.03
C ASP A 93 -7.04 -1.83 25.03
N VAL A 94 -7.38 -2.37 23.85
CA VAL A 94 -6.46 -2.60 22.73
C VAL A 94 -5.69 -1.37 22.23
N ASN A 95 -5.98 -0.19 22.76
CA ASN A 95 -5.36 1.08 22.36
C ASN A 95 -4.39 1.64 23.41
N GLU A 96 -4.28 1.02 24.59
CA GLU A 96 -3.54 1.58 25.73
C GLU A 96 -2.74 0.50 26.44
N TRP A 97 -1.41 0.50 26.32
CA TRP A 97 -0.58 -0.48 27.04
C TRP A 97 0.26 0.13 28.17
N ARG A 98 0.34 1.47 28.20
CA ARG A 98 1.31 2.22 29.01
C ARG A 98 0.68 3.45 29.65
N ASP A 99 1.15 3.77 30.85
CA ASP A 99 0.71 4.87 31.72
C ASP A 99 1.98 5.47 32.36
N THR A 100 2.61 6.40 31.64
CA THR A 100 3.97 6.90 31.90
C THR A 100 4.04 7.81 33.13
N ASP A 101 3.02 8.62 33.37
CA ASP A 101 2.93 9.50 34.54
C ASP A 101 2.15 8.86 35.73
N GLY A 102 1.40 7.78 35.48
CA GLY A 102 0.69 7.04 36.50
C GLY A 102 -0.64 7.65 36.89
N ASP A 103 -1.23 8.52 36.07
CA ASP A 103 -2.48 9.22 36.37
C ASP A 103 -3.75 8.37 36.09
N GLY A 104 -3.57 7.25 35.37
CA GLY A 104 -4.62 6.30 35.03
C GLY A 104 -5.34 6.58 33.71
N LEU A 105 -4.85 7.54 32.91
CA LEU A 105 -5.06 7.64 31.47
C LEU A 105 -3.89 6.93 30.79
N GLY A 106 -4.16 6.18 29.72
CA GLY A 106 -3.07 5.59 28.95
C GLY A 106 -2.39 6.64 28.06
N ASP A 107 -1.11 6.43 27.77
CA ASP A 107 -0.26 7.36 27.02
C ASP A 107 -0.84 7.72 25.63
N GLN A 108 -1.70 6.89 25.03
CA GLN A 108 -2.30 7.18 23.72
C GLN A 108 -3.49 8.16 23.83
N ALA A 109 -4.21 8.15 24.95
CA ALA A 109 -5.31 9.04 25.28
C ALA A 109 -4.87 10.27 26.11
N ASP A 110 -3.71 10.20 26.75
CA ASP A 110 -3.16 11.29 27.55
C ASP A 110 -2.58 12.41 26.65
N PRO A 111 -3.04 13.66 26.80
CA PRO A 111 -2.44 14.80 26.13
C PRO A 111 -1.00 15.12 26.56
N ASP A 112 -0.54 14.70 27.75
CA ASP A 112 0.76 15.02 28.38
C ASP A 112 1.23 13.84 29.27
N ALA A 113 1.48 12.68 28.65
CA ALA A 113 1.75 11.38 29.26
C ALA A 113 3.00 11.32 30.15
N ASP A 114 3.89 12.32 30.13
CA ASP A 114 5.00 12.41 31.08
C ASP A 114 4.86 13.53 32.14
N ASP A 115 3.72 14.23 32.15
CA ASP A 115 3.38 15.38 33.01
C ASP A 115 4.54 16.37 33.15
N ASP A 116 5.32 16.57 32.07
CA ASP A 116 6.43 17.52 32.06
C ASP A 116 5.96 18.98 31.90
N GLY A 117 4.65 19.15 31.66
CA GLY A 117 3.98 20.41 31.39
C GLY A 117 3.97 20.79 29.91
N THR A 118 4.33 19.86 29.03
CA THR A 118 4.36 19.99 27.57
C THR A 118 3.64 18.80 26.95
N ALA A 119 2.46 19.04 26.39
CA ALA A 119 1.71 18.00 25.69
C ALA A 119 2.55 17.19 24.68
N ASP A 120 2.54 15.85 24.79
CA ASP A 120 3.32 14.92 23.95
C ASP A 120 3.05 15.11 22.46
N ARG A 121 1.81 15.48 22.16
CA ARG A 121 1.36 15.78 20.81
C ARG A 121 1.15 17.28 20.70
N PRO A 122 1.95 18.01 19.90
CA PRO A 122 1.69 19.41 19.66
C PRO A 122 0.29 19.57 19.04
N GLU A 123 -0.51 20.51 19.55
CA GLU A 123 -1.77 20.87 18.92
C GLU A 123 -1.55 21.11 17.40
N GLY A 124 -2.25 20.35 16.55
CA GLY A 124 -2.29 20.61 15.10
C GLY A 124 -1.63 19.60 14.16
N LEU A 125 -1.19 18.43 14.62
CA LEU A 125 -0.89 17.31 13.71
C LEU A 125 -2.19 16.62 13.26
N SER A 126 -2.39 16.53 11.95
CA SER A 126 -3.57 15.96 11.32
C SER A 126 -3.17 15.14 10.10
N ASP A 127 -3.93 14.10 9.81
CA ASP A 127 -3.83 13.39 8.54
C ASP A 127 -4.92 13.85 7.58
N LEU A 128 -4.60 13.74 6.30
CA LEU A 128 -5.49 13.96 5.19
C LEU A 128 -5.86 12.62 4.56
N LEU A 129 -7.15 12.31 4.62
CA LEU A 129 -7.74 11.21 3.88
C LEU A 129 -8.21 11.69 2.51
N VAL A 130 -7.84 10.95 1.47
CA VAL A 130 -8.12 11.29 0.07
C VAL A 130 -8.82 10.12 -0.60
N VAL A 131 -10.03 10.35 -1.10
CA VAL A 131 -10.69 9.39 -1.99
C VAL A 131 -9.93 9.37 -3.32
N SER A 132 -9.31 8.25 -3.64
CA SER A 132 -8.64 8.02 -4.91
C SER A 132 -9.60 7.28 -5.85
N THR A 133 -10.32 8.04 -6.67
CA THR A 133 -11.44 7.47 -7.45
C THR A 133 -10.98 6.61 -8.63
N GLY A 134 -9.75 6.81 -9.11
CA GLY A 134 -9.18 6.07 -10.23
C GLY A 134 -8.81 4.62 -9.89
N ASN A 135 -8.57 4.31 -8.62
CA ASN A 135 -8.25 2.95 -8.14
C ASN A 135 -9.18 2.48 -7.01
N GLY A 136 -10.20 3.26 -6.64
CA GLY A 136 -11.23 2.83 -5.69
C GLY A 136 -10.76 2.75 -4.24
N GLN A 137 -9.75 3.54 -3.84
CA GLN A 137 -9.14 3.50 -2.52
C GLN A 137 -9.42 4.77 -1.70
N ILE A 138 -9.21 4.69 -0.39
CA ILE A 138 -9.03 5.86 0.47
C ILE A 138 -7.59 5.84 0.97
N LEU A 139 -6.81 6.83 0.54
CA LEU A 139 -5.40 6.99 0.85
C LEU A 139 -5.22 7.96 2.01
N ARG A 140 -4.19 7.75 2.83
CA ARG A 140 -3.82 8.63 3.94
C ARG A 140 -2.50 9.32 3.65
N PHE A 141 -2.47 10.60 3.92
CA PHE A 141 -1.29 11.45 3.83
C PHE A 141 -1.16 12.27 5.10
N ASP A 142 0.06 12.66 5.42
CA ASP A 142 0.32 13.70 6.40
C ASP A 142 -0.27 15.02 5.90
N ALA A 143 -1.19 15.66 6.64
CA ALA A 143 -1.89 16.83 6.09
C ALA A 143 -0.99 18.07 5.96
N ALA A 144 0.10 18.14 6.73
CA ALA A 144 1.03 19.26 6.74
C ALA A 144 2.08 19.14 5.64
N SER A 145 2.70 17.98 5.48
CA SER A 145 3.77 17.74 4.49
C SER A 145 3.24 17.17 3.18
N GLY A 146 2.08 16.52 3.20
CA GLY A 146 1.57 15.72 2.09
C GLY A 146 2.31 14.42 1.86
N GLY A 147 3.16 13.98 2.80
CA GLY A 147 3.83 12.68 2.75
C GLY A 147 2.81 11.54 2.77
N PHE A 148 3.02 10.51 1.95
CA PHE A 148 2.13 9.35 1.93
C PHE A 148 2.31 8.53 3.22
N ARG A 149 1.20 8.12 3.84
CA ARG A 149 1.17 7.37 5.11
C ARG A 149 0.56 5.98 4.99
N GLY A 150 -0.24 5.72 3.94
CA GLY A 150 -0.79 4.39 3.69
C GLY A 150 -2.18 4.39 3.06
N VAL A 151 -2.81 3.22 3.07
CA VAL A 151 -4.16 2.99 2.54
C VAL A 151 -5.10 2.64 3.70
N GLU A 152 -6.14 3.44 3.89
CA GLU A 152 -7.15 3.24 4.94
C GLU A 152 -8.34 2.40 4.44
N VAL A 153 -8.72 2.57 3.17
CA VAL A 153 -9.69 1.67 2.51
C VAL A 153 -9.07 1.11 1.24
N PRO A 154 -8.83 -0.22 1.18
CA PRO A 154 -8.22 -0.87 0.05
C PRO A 154 -9.20 -0.99 -1.12
N ASP A 155 -8.66 -1.34 -2.29
CA ASP A 155 -9.40 -1.38 -3.54
C ASP A 155 -10.34 -2.57 -3.65
N TRP A 156 -10.08 -3.69 -2.98
CA TRP A 156 -11.00 -4.85 -2.95
C TRP A 156 -12.28 -4.56 -2.17
N ASP A 157 -12.30 -3.49 -1.37
CA ASP A 157 -13.53 -2.93 -0.83
C ASP A 157 -14.20 -1.95 -1.81
N SER A 158 -14.04 -2.23 -3.13
CA SER A 158 -14.18 -1.43 -4.38
C SER A 158 -15.51 -0.70 -4.63
N ARG A 159 -16.30 -0.50 -3.59
CA ARG A 159 -17.55 0.24 -3.65
C ARG A 159 -17.32 1.74 -3.59
N ILE A 160 -16.07 2.20 -3.46
CA ILE A 160 -15.71 3.61 -3.67
C ILE A 160 -16.00 3.98 -5.12
N THR A 161 -16.68 5.11 -5.31
CA THR A 161 -17.06 5.63 -6.63
C THR A 161 -16.51 7.05 -6.79
N PHE A 162 -16.61 7.60 -8.01
CA PHE A 162 -16.29 9.00 -8.28
C PHE A 162 -17.15 10.01 -7.49
N GLN A 163 -18.23 9.56 -6.83
CA GLN A 163 -19.11 10.38 -5.99
C GLN A 163 -19.00 10.04 -4.51
N SER A 164 -18.00 9.23 -4.11
CA SER A 164 -17.80 8.88 -2.72
C SER A 164 -17.43 10.11 -1.90
N ALA A 165 -18.20 10.33 -0.84
CA ALA A 165 -18.02 11.39 0.13
C ALA A 165 -17.54 10.81 1.45
N LEU A 166 -16.76 11.59 2.20
CA LEU A 166 -16.23 11.22 3.49
C LEU A 166 -16.83 12.11 4.59
N ALA A 167 -16.99 11.56 5.78
CA ALA A 167 -17.23 12.32 6.99
C ALA A 167 -16.56 11.62 8.17
N TYR A 168 -16.09 12.39 9.14
CA TYR A 168 -15.47 11.88 10.36
C TYR A 168 -16.36 12.13 11.56
N ARG A 169 -16.46 11.14 12.45
CA ARG A 169 -17.09 11.28 13.77
C ARG A 169 -15.99 11.27 14.84
N PRO A 170 -15.69 12.42 15.45
CA PRO A 170 -14.65 12.48 16.49
C PRO A 170 -14.98 11.71 17.77
N ALA A 171 -16.26 11.51 18.08
CA ALA A 171 -16.68 10.90 19.35
C ALA A 171 -16.35 9.41 19.48
N ASP A 172 -16.16 8.73 18.35
CA ASP A 172 -15.92 7.29 18.24
C ASP A 172 -14.94 6.97 17.11
N HIS A 173 -14.11 7.97 16.75
CA HIS A 173 -13.07 7.87 15.74
C HIS A 173 -13.49 7.23 14.40
N THR A 174 -14.78 7.29 14.07
CA THR A 174 -15.32 6.56 12.93
C THR A 174 -15.24 7.39 11.66
N LEU A 175 -14.57 6.86 10.64
CA LEU A 175 -14.71 7.30 9.25
C LEU A 175 -16.01 6.74 8.68
N LEU A 176 -16.85 7.65 8.18
CA LEU A 176 -18.00 7.32 7.36
C LEU A 176 -17.68 7.63 5.91
N TYR A 177 -18.03 6.71 5.02
CA TYR A 177 -17.84 6.94 3.59
C TYR A 177 -18.98 6.33 2.77
N THR A 178 -19.36 7.03 1.69
CA THR A 178 -20.39 6.54 0.78
C THR A 178 -19.80 5.58 -0.23
N GLY A 179 -20.46 4.44 -0.42
CA GLY A 179 -20.13 3.48 -1.46
C GLY A 179 -21.07 3.57 -2.65
N ASP A 180 -21.05 2.53 -3.49
CA ASP A 180 -21.90 2.34 -4.67
C ASP A 180 -23.40 2.39 -4.37
N SER A 181 -23.82 2.04 -3.16
CA SER A 181 -25.24 1.84 -2.85
C SER A 181 -25.58 2.06 -1.38
N GLY A 182 -24.58 2.23 -0.51
CA GLY A 182 -24.74 2.27 0.93
C GLY A 182 -23.83 3.27 1.62
N LEU A 183 -24.04 3.43 2.92
CA LEU A 183 -23.12 4.12 3.81
C LEU A 183 -22.33 3.09 4.60
N ARG A 184 -21.01 3.26 4.63
CA ARG A 184 -20.07 2.36 5.30
C ARG A 184 -19.31 3.08 6.39
N ARG A 185 -18.71 2.30 7.27
CA ARG A 185 -17.94 2.76 8.42
C ARG A 185 -16.64 1.98 8.58
N LEU A 186 -15.62 2.72 8.97
CA LEU A 186 -14.30 2.23 9.35
C LEU A 186 -13.96 2.91 10.66
N ASP A 187 -13.54 2.15 11.66
CA ASP A 187 -12.92 2.74 12.85
C ASP A 187 -11.51 3.21 12.45
N LEU A 188 -11.16 4.48 12.66
CA LEU A 188 -9.84 4.99 12.23
C LEU A 188 -8.71 4.68 13.22
N LEU A 189 -9.03 4.31 14.47
CA LEU A 189 -8.00 3.90 15.43
C LEU A 189 -7.67 2.42 15.22
N SER A 190 -8.68 1.56 15.31
CA SER A 190 -8.47 0.11 15.13
C SER A 190 -8.33 -0.30 13.65
N ARG A 191 -8.72 0.58 12.72
CA ARG A 191 -8.77 0.29 11.27
C ARG A 191 -9.64 -0.91 10.92
N GLU A 192 -10.56 -1.27 11.79
CA GLU A 192 -11.51 -2.36 11.57
C GLU A 192 -12.62 -1.90 10.62
N LEU A 193 -12.81 -2.65 9.52
CA LEU A 193 -13.97 -2.48 8.65
C LEU A 193 -15.24 -2.93 9.38
N LEU A 194 -15.91 -1.99 10.02
CA LEU A 194 -17.17 -2.21 10.73
C LEU A 194 -18.37 -2.47 9.79
N GLY A 195 -18.14 -2.52 8.48
CA GLY A 195 -19.06 -2.95 7.43
C GLY A 195 -20.05 -1.89 6.92
N GLU A 196 -21.08 -2.36 6.19
CA GLU A 196 -22.17 -1.51 5.71
C GLU A 196 -23.10 -1.13 6.87
N TRP A 197 -23.21 0.17 7.15
CA TRP A 197 -24.02 0.69 8.24
C TRP A 197 -25.46 1.00 7.81
N ILE A 198 -25.63 1.63 6.63
CA ILE A 198 -26.95 1.89 6.05
C ILE A 198 -27.00 1.26 4.66
N PRO A 199 -27.74 0.15 4.48
CA PRO A 199 -27.85 -0.50 3.18
C PRO A 199 -28.84 0.23 2.25
N PRO A 200 -28.75 -0.01 0.92
CA PRO A 200 -29.72 0.49 -0.06
C PRO A 200 -31.12 -0.08 0.15
N PHE A 201 -31.20 -1.35 0.54
CA PHE A 201 -32.44 -2.10 0.71
C PHE A 201 -32.54 -2.72 2.10
N ALA A 202 -33.78 -2.93 2.56
CA ALA A 202 -34.02 -3.53 3.86
C ALA A 202 -33.68 -5.02 3.81
N ASN A 203 -32.59 -5.42 4.47
CA ASN A 203 -32.25 -6.83 4.69
C ASN A 203 -32.99 -7.40 5.93
N GLY A 204 -33.81 -6.59 6.61
CA GLY A 204 -34.62 -6.94 7.78
C GLY A 204 -36.03 -6.31 7.75
N GLY A 205 -36.83 -6.57 8.79
CA GLY A 205 -38.22 -6.09 8.89
C GLY A 205 -38.40 -4.56 8.81
N PRO A 206 -39.65 -4.03 8.88
CA PRO A 206 -40.02 -2.65 8.55
C PRO A 206 -39.41 -1.52 9.42
N SER A 207 -38.45 -1.83 10.30
CA SER A 207 -37.77 -0.89 11.21
C SER A 207 -36.26 -0.79 10.98
N THR A 208 -35.76 -1.32 9.87
CA THR A 208 -34.35 -1.19 9.47
C THR A 208 -34.16 0.13 8.70
N PRO A 209 -33.28 1.04 9.14
CA PRO A 209 -32.96 2.25 8.37
C PRO A 209 -32.36 1.84 7.03
N VAL A 210 -32.90 2.42 5.95
CA VAL A 210 -32.44 2.16 4.57
C VAL A 210 -32.25 3.48 3.86
N LEU A 211 -31.22 3.55 3.01
CA LEU A 211 -31.02 4.69 2.11
C LEU A 211 -32.08 4.73 1.00
N GLY A 212 -32.67 3.57 0.68
CA GLY A 212 -33.60 3.42 -0.44
C GLY A 212 -32.86 3.36 -1.78
N THR A 213 -33.60 3.45 -2.88
CA THR A 213 -33.03 3.41 -4.23
C THR A 213 -32.36 4.74 -4.59
N GLY A 214 -31.07 4.71 -4.96
CA GLY A 214 -30.31 5.88 -5.41
C GLY A 214 -28.86 5.84 -4.91
N PHE A 215 -27.92 6.43 -5.67
CA PHE A 215 -26.50 6.49 -5.30
C PHE A 215 -26.28 7.58 -4.24
N PRO A 216 -25.69 7.29 -3.07
CA PRO A 216 -25.33 8.33 -2.10
C PRO A 216 -24.15 9.15 -2.62
N VAL A 217 -24.34 10.47 -2.74
CA VAL A 217 -23.37 11.38 -3.41
C VAL A 217 -22.76 12.43 -2.51
N ALA A 218 -23.36 12.67 -1.34
CA ALA A 218 -22.83 13.61 -0.37
C ALA A 218 -23.16 13.15 1.05
N LEU A 219 -22.23 13.44 1.96
CA LEU A 219 -22.25 12.98 3.33
C LEU A 219 -21.79 14.12 4.25
N ALA A 220 -22.46 14.27 5.38
CA ALA A 220 -22.07 15.15 6.46
C ALA A 220 -22.39 14.49 7.81
N ALA A 221 -21.54 14.71 8.81
CA ALA A 221 -21.74 14.19 10.16
C ALA A 221 -21.48 15.28 11.20
N SER A 222 -22.37 15.38 12.19
CA SER A 222 -22.24 16.29 13.34
C SER A 222 -22.78 15.60 14.59
N GLY A 223 -21.87 15.19 15.48
CA GLY A 223 -22.21 14.37 16.65
C GLY A 223 -22.88 13.06 16.21
N GLU A 224 -24.04 12.75 16.79
CA GLU A 224 -24.82 11.54 16.43
C GLU A 224 -25.65 11.69 15.15
N ARG A 225 -25.63 12.86 14.50
CA ARG A 225 -26.38 13.09 13.26
C ARG A 225 -25.52 12.79 12.06
N VAL A 226 -26.07 12.03 11.12
CA VAL A 226 -25.48 11.80 9.82
C VAL A 226 -26.49 12.16 8.75
N ALA A 227 -26.09 12.97 7.78
CA ALA A 227 -26.93 13.43 6.69
C ALA A 227 -26.37 12.95 5.36
N VAL A 228 -27.27 12.42 4.52
CA VAL A 228 -26.91 11.85 3.23
C VAL A 228 -27.80 12.43 2.14
N ALA A 229 -27.17 12.91 1.06
CA ALA A 229 -27.86 13.26 -0.18
C ALA A 229 -27.71 12.14 -1.21
N ARG A 230 -28.71 11.99 -2.09
CA ARG A 230 -28.77 10.91 -3.07
C ARG A 230 -28.95 11.47 -4.47
N LEU A 231 -28.32 10.80 -5.45
CA LEU A 231 -28.51 11.10 -6.85
C LEU A 231 -29.95 10.79 -7.26
N GLY A 232 -30.62 11.76 -7.91
CA GLY A 232 -31.97 11.59 -8.43
C GLY A 232 -33.09 11.72 -7.39
N ASP A 233 -32.76 12.05 -6.14
CA ASP A 233 -33.74 12.38 -5.10
C ASP A 233 -33.48 13.82 -4.61
N PRO A 234 -34.44 14.76 -4.78
CA PRO A 234 -34.31 16.15 -4.33
C PRO A 234 -34.54 16.27 -2.81
N SER A 235 -33.91 15.40 -2.04
CA SER A 235 -34.00 15.38 -0.59
C SER A 235 -32.70 14.99 0.09
N VAL A 236 -32.53 15.50 1.31
CA VAL A 236 -31.48 15.07 2.23
C VAL A 236 -32.13 14.37 3.40
N VAL A 237 -31.68 13.16 3.66
CA VAL A 237 -32.17 12.33 4.76
C VAL A 237 -31.14 12.38 5.88
N SER A 238 -31.60 12.67 7.10
CA SER A 238 -30.74 12.65 8.28
C SER A 238 -31.12 11.54 9.23
N PHE A 239 -30.13 10.76 9.61
CA PHE A 239 -30.18 9.67 10.55
C PHE A 239 -29.63 10.13 11.91
N ARG A 240 -30.18 9.59 12.99
CA ARG A 240 -29.64 9.75 14.36
C ARG A 240 -29.40 8.39 15.00
N GLY A 241 -28.23 8.22 15.63
CA GLY A 241 -27.94 7.04 16.45
C GLY A 241 -26.46 6.92 16.86
N GLN A 242 -26.22 6.13 17.90
CA GLN A 242 -24.87 5.76 18.37
C GLN A 242 -24.26 4.65 17.49
N ALA A 243 -22.92 4.52 17.54
CA ALA A 243 -22.12 3.65 16.67
C ALA A 243 -22.68 2.22 16.52
N GLN A 244 -23.27 1.63 17.58
CA GLN A 244 -23.80 0.26 17.58
C GLN A 244 -25.33 0.16 17.56
N ALA A 245 -26.08 1.26 17.49
CA ALA A 245 -27.55 1.27 17.63
C ALA A 245 -28.30 1.55 16.31
N ARG A 246 -29.56 1.08 16.23
CA ARG A 246 -30.50 1.36 15.12
C ARG A 246 -30.63 2.87 14.90
N LEU A 247 -30.48 3.31 13.65
CA LEU A 247 -30.75 4.68 13.25
C LEU A 247 -32.25 4.91 13.06
N ASP A 248 -32.76 6.01 13.59
CA ASP A 248 -34.07 6.53 13.23
C ASP A 248 -33.92 7.66 12.20
N ALA A 249 -34.69 7.59 11.11
CA ALA A 249 -34.80 8.70 10.17
C ALA A 249 -35.43 9.90 10.90
N SER A 250 -34.62 10.92 11.14
CA SER A 250 -34.96 12.00 12.07
C SER A 250 -35.58 13.21 11.37
N VAL A 251 -35.09 13.53 10.16
CA VAL A 251 -35.54 14.69 9.36
C VAL A 251 -35.32 14.38 7.89
N ASN A 252 -36.31 14.70 7.06
CA ASN A 252 -36.21 14.68 5.60
C ASN A 252 -36.38 16.13 5.11
N TRP A 253 -35.31 16.72 4.60
CA TRP A 253 -35.33 18.06 4.02
C TRP A 253 -35.65 17.97 2.53
N GLN A 254 -36.82 18.47 2.16
CA GLN A 254 -37.24 18.57 0.77
C GLN A 254 -36.65 19.83 0.14
N ILE A 255 -36.06 19.68 -1.03
CA ILE A 255 -35.42 20.76 -1.80
C ILE A 255 -36.32 21.09 -3.00
N ALA A 256 -36.04 22.20 -3.70
CA ALA A 256 -36.73 22.57 -4.93
C ALA A 256 -36.80 21.36 -5.89
N ALA A 257 -37.98 21.19 -6.50
CA ALA A 257 -38.39 19.96 -7.18
C ALA A 257 -37.70 19.77 -8.54
N ASP A 258 -36.39 19.50 -8.54
CA ASP A 258 -35.53 19.17 -9.70
C ASP A 258 -34.02 19.30 -9.40
N ASP A 259 -33.65 19.85 -8.24
CA ASP A 259 -32.26 20.06 -7.89
C ASP A 259 -31.61 18.82 -7.27
N VAL A 260 -30.38 18.52 -7.69
CA VAL A 260 -29.61 17.37 -7.21
C VAL A 260 -28.46 17.91 -6.37
N ILE A 261 -28.40 17.49 -5.11
CA ILE A 261 -27.37 17.94 -4.19
C ILE A 261 -26.07 17.17 -4.44
N SER A 262 -24.99 17.90 -4.69
CA SER A 262 -23.66 17.34 -4.94
C SER A 262 -22.77 17.32 -3.71
N ALA A 263 -23.00 18.23 -2.76
CA ALA A 263 -22.20 18.31 -1.54
C ALA A 263 -22.98 18.82 -0.34
N LEU A 264 -22.53 18.42 0.85
CA LEU A 264 -23.05 18.81 2.15
C LEU A 264 -21.89 19.32 3.00
N SER A 265 -22.13 20.34 3.83
CA SER A 265 -21.18 20.77 4.87
C SER A 265 -21.92 21.19 6.13
N GLU A 266 -21.44 20.80 7.30
CA GLU A 266 -22.05 21.14 8.59
C GLU A 266 -21.85 22.62 8.95
N ASP A 267 -22.82 23.19 9.66
CA ASP A 267 -22.77 24.55 10.18
C ASP A 267 -22.30 24.65 11.64
N GLY A 268 -21.89 23.53 12.24
CA GLY A 268 -21.43 23.43 13.62
C GLY A 268 -22.53 23.53 14.68
N SER A 269 -23.79 23.75 14.28
CA SER A 269 -24.97 23.75 15.15
C SER A 269 -25.93 22.59 14.85
N GLY A 270 -25.50 21.64 14.02
CA GLY A 270 -26.31 20.54 13.49
C GLY A 270 -27.22 20.93 12.32
N GLY A 271 -27.02 22.12 11.74
CA GLY A 271 -27.56 22.54 10.44
C GLY A 271 -26.55 22.26 9.32
N LEU A 272 -27.03 22.32 8.08
CA LEU A 272 -26.29 21.94 6.88
C LEU A 272 -26.30 23.04 5.86
N TYR A 273 -25.20 23.17 5.13
CA TYR A 273 -25.11 23.83 3.83
C TYR A 273 -25.19 22.79 2.73
N LEU A 274 -25.91 23.11 1.66
CA LEU A 274 -26.18 22.20 0.55
C LEU A 274 -25.87 22.90 -0.77
N LEU A 275 -25.09 22.24 -1.60
CA LEU A 275 -24.75 22.70 -2.94
C LEU A 275 -25.54 21.88 -3.96
N GLY A 276 -26.34 22.57 -4.79
CA GLY A 276 -27.10 21.94 -5.86
C GLY A 276 -26.39 22.04 -7.21
N LEU A 277 -26.45 20.97 -8.00
CA LEU A 277 -25.95 20.92 -9.37
C LEU A 277 -26.69 21.88 -10.30
N GLN A 278 -27.89 22.35 -9.93
CA GLN A 278 -28.57 23.43 -10.65
C GLN A 278 -28.03 24.83 -10.33
N ARG A 279 -26.85 24.93 -9.72
CA ARG A 279 -26.15 26.19 -9.42
C ARG A 279 -26.88 27.01 -8.37
N SER A 280 -27.14 26.36 -7.25
CA SER A 280 -27.97 26.83 -6.14
C SER A 280 -27.28 26.50 -4.81
N LEU A 281 -27.58 27.28 -3.79
CA LEU A 281 -27.04 27.11 -2.44
C LEU A 281 -28.18 27.18 -1.44
N TYR A 282 -28.20 26.25 -0.50
CA TYR A 282 -29.19 26.18 0.55
C TYR A 282 -28.54 26.05 1.92
N ARG A 283 -29.31 26.38 2.96
CA ARG A 283 -28.99 26.12 4.36
C ARG A 283 -30.19 25.53 5.08
N THR A 284 -30.01 24.53 5.93
CA THR A 284 -31.07 24.02 6.79
C THR A 284 -31.25 24.89 8.03
N SER A 285 -32.48 24.98 8.52
CA SER A 285 -32.82 25.64 9.77
C SER A 285 -33.95 24.86 10.44
N GLY A 286 -33.60 24.00 11.40
CA GLY A 286 -34.53 23.03 11.97
C GLY A 286 -35.03 22.04 10.91
N ALA A 287 -36.35 21.91 10.76
CA ALA A 287 -36.95 21.06 9.73
C ALA A 287 -37.07 21.74 8.34
N GLY A 288 -36.72 23.03 8.24
CA GLY A 288 -36.85 23.80 7.00
C GLY A 288 -35.55 23.92 6.21
N VAL A 289 -35.68 24.30 4.94
CA VAL A 289 -34.58 24.65 4.03
C VAL A 289 -34.75 26.10 3.59
N VAL A 290 -33.69 26.88 3.71
CA VAL A 290 -33.61 28.27 3.24
C VAL A 290 -32.70 28.30 2.02
N GLN A 291 -33.19 28.84 0.91
CA GLN A 291 -32.37 29.08 -0.28
C GLN A 291 -31.56 30.36 -0.10
N LEU A 292 -30.24 30.24 -0.19
CA LEU A 292 -29.29 31.35 -0.11
C LEU A 292 -29.05 31.92 -1.52
N SER A 293 -28.87 31.05 -2.51
CA SER A 293 -28.78 31.45 -3.92
C SER A 293 -29.73 30.63 -4.80
N GLY A 294 -30.41 31.34 -5.70
CA GLY A 294 -31.34 30.75 -6.67
C GLY A 294 -30.65 29.84 -7.70
N PRO A 295 -31.40 28.99 -8.42
CA PRO A 295 -30.83 28.19 -9.51
C PRO A 295 -30.27 29.09 -10.62
N ASN A 296 -29.28 28.59 -11.33
CA ASN A 296 -28.54 29.32 -12.37
C ASN A 296 -27.76 30.54 -11.85
N THR A 297 -27.23 30.45 -10.62
CA THR A 297 -26.28 31.43 -10.10
C THR A 297 -25.14 31.63 -11.12
N SER A 298 -24.94 32.88 -11.55
CA SER A 298 -24.17 33.20 -12.77
C SER A 298 -22.67 32.92 -12.67
N TRP A 299 -22.12 32.94 -11.46
CA TRP A 299 -20.70 32.67 -11.22
C TRP A 299 -20.40 31.17 -11.14
N MET A 300 -21.39 30.33 -10.83
CA MET A 300 -21.27 28.87 -10.90
C MET A 300 -21.50 28.35 -12.33
N ARG A 301 -20.79 27.28 -12.71
CA ARG A 301 -20.98 26.56 -13.98
C ARG A 301 -21.18 25.07 -13.78
N ASP A 302 -20.32 24.42 -13.01
CA ASP A 302 -20.47 22.99 -12.63
C ASP A 302 -19.91 22.78 -11.22
N PRO A 303 -20.66 23.20 -10.18
CA PRO A 303 -20.19 23.19 -8.80
C PRO A 303 -20.20 21.76 -8.23
N ARG A 304 -19.10 21.33 -7.59
CA ARG A 304 -18.91 19.94 -7.15
C ARG A 304 -18.88 19.74 -5.66
N TYR A 305 -18.10 20.53 -4.94
CA TYR A 305 -17.86 20.32 -3.52
C TYR A 305 -18.01 21.62 -2.75
N LEU A 306 -18.32 21.52 -1.46
CA LEU A 306 -18.45 22.66 -0.57
C LEU A 306 -17.87 22.33 0.80
N ILE A 307 -17.19 23.30 1.41
CA ILE A 307 -16.82 23.25 2.82
C ILE A 307 -17.09 24.61 3.47
N ARG A 308 -17.40 24.60 4.76
CA ARG A 308 -17.58 25.81 5.55
C ARG A 308 -16.33 26.13 6.36
N ASP A 309 -16.04 27.43 6.43
CA ASP A 309 -15.04 28.00 7.31
C ASP A 309 -15.55 29.31 7.91
N GLY A 310 -16.02 29.25 9.16
CA GLY A 310 -16.59 30.40 9.86
C GLY A 310 -17.76 31.05 9.13
N GLU A 311 -17.56 32.29 8.65
CA GLU A 311 -18.54 33.07 7.88
C GLU A 311 -18.43 32.88 6.36
N ARG A 312 -17.51 32.03 5.90
CA ARG A 312 -17.26 31.75 4.48
C ARG A 312 -17.64 30.32 4.13
N LEU A 313 -17.98 30.12 2.86
CA LEU A 313 -18.07 28.83 2.20
C LEU A 313 -17.05 28.83 1.06
N PHE A 314 -16.33 27.72 0.92
CA PHE A 314 -15.48 27.46 -0.24
C PHE A 314 -16.16 26.45 -1.14
N ILE A 315 -16.20 26.73 -2.44
CA ILE A 315 -16.90 25.91 -3.43
C ILE A 315 -15.98 25.64 -4.61
N SER A 316 -15.78 24.36 -4.93
CA SER A 316 -15.08 23.95 -6.15
C SER A 316 -16.04 23.92 -7.34
N ASP A 317 -15.61 24.47 -8.47
CA ASP A 317 -16.38 24.48 -9.72
C ASP A 317 -15.54 23.94 -10.88
N GLN A 318 -15.89 22.74 -11.35
CA GLN A 318 -15.19 22.09 -12.46
C GLN A 318 -15.41 22.79 -13.79
N GLY A 319 -16.57 23.41 -13.97
CA GLY A 319 -16.91 24.10 -15.21
C GLY A 319 -16.09 25.36 -15.41
N ARG A 320 -15.64 25.98 -14.31
CA ARG A 320 -14.76 27.14 -14.29
C ARG A 320 -13.29 26.79 -14.03
N ASN A 321 -12.99 25.59 -13.56
CA ASN A 321 -11.67 25.21 -13.03
C ASN A 321 -11.19 26.21 -11.95
N ALA A 322 -12.09 26.53 -11.02
CA ALA A 322 -11.83 27.54 -10.00
C ALA A 322 -12.44 27.13 -8.65
N VAL A 323 -11.94 27.76 -7.59
CA VAL A 323 -12.54 27.71 -6.25
C VAL A 323 -13.03 29.11 -5.88
N PHE A 324 -14.28 29.19 -5.42
CA PHE A 324 -14.92 30.44 -5.02
C PHE A 324 -15.07 30.52 -3.50
N SER A 325 -14.89 31.72 -2.95
CA SER A 325 -15.28 32.04 -1.58
C SER A 325 -16.59 32.83 -1.57
N VAL A 326 -17.52 32.43 -0.70
CA VAL A 326 -18.90 32.91 -0.68
C VAL A 326 -19.34 33.18 0.75
N ALA A 327 -20.15 34.22 0.97
CA ALA A 327 -20.67 34.54 2.30
C ALA A 327 -21.66 33.47 2.79
N ALA A 328 -21.38 32.83 3.92
CA ALA A 328 -22.18 31.72 4.45
C ALA A 328 -23.59 32.13 4.92
N ASN A 329 -23.85 33.41 5.15
CA ASN A 329 -25.16 33.92 5.59
C ASN A 329 -26.11 34.23 4.42
N SER A 330 -25.58 34.47 3.23
CA SER A 330 -26.33 35.05 2.10
C SER A 330 -26.10 34.34 0.77
N GLY A 331 -25.04 33.55 0.64
CA GLY A 331 -24.67 32.92 -0.64
C GLY A 331 -24.08 33.90 -1.65
N GLU A 332 -23.73 35.13 -1.24
CA GLU A 332 -23.11 36.13 -2.11
C GLU A 332 -21.63 35.79 -2.39
N LEU A 333 -21.23 35.87 -3.66
CA LEU A 333 -19.84 35.68 -4.06
C LEU A 333 -18.95 36.77 -3.45
N LEU A 334 -17.94 36.35 -2.69
CA LEU A 334 -16.94 37.27 -2.15
C LEU A 334 -15.79 37.44 -3.15
N VAL A 335 -15.20 36.32 -3.58
CA VAL A 335 -14.05 36.32 -4.48
C VAL A 335 -13.90 34.97 -5.20
N GLU A 336 -13.36 35.00 -6.41
CA GLU A 336 -12.73 33.82 -7.04
C GLU A 336 -11.38 33.62 -6.38
N LEU A 337 -11.31 32.66 -5.46
CA LEU A 337 -10.17 32.48 -4.56
C LEU A 337 -8.98 31.85 -5.28
N ALA A 338 -9.24 30.86 -6.16
CA ALA A 338 -8.19 30.18 -6.90
C ALA A 338 -8.65 29.90 -8.35
N ASP A 339 -7.77 30.23 -9.31
CA ASP A 339 -7.90 29.89 -10.72
C ASP A 339 -6.91 28.77 -11.04
N LEU A 340 -7.41 27.53 -11.07
CA LEU A 340 -6.57 26.36 -11.33
C LEU A 340 -6.15 26.30 -12.80
N ALA A 341 -6.99 26.79 -13.72
CA ALA A 341 -6.67 26.79 -15.14
C ALA A 341 -5.45 27.66 -15.45
N ALA A 342 -5.30 28.80 -14.76
CA ALA A 342 -4.11 29.64 -14.87
C ALA A 342 -2.82 28.95 -14.39
N LEU A 343 -2.94 27.94 -13.52
CA LEU A 343 -1.84 27.15 -12.98
C LEU A 343 -1.60 25.85 -13.76
N GLY A 344 -2.42 25.54 -14.76
CA GLY A 344 -2.32 24.32 -15.55
C GLY A 344 -3.01 23.09 -14.95
N TYR A 345 -3.85 23.28 -13.92
CA TYR A 345 -4.65 22.22 -13.29
C TYR A 345 -6.12 22.35 -13.67
N SER A 346 -6.87 21.26 -13.54
CA SER A 346 -8.27 21.21 -13.92
C SER A 346 -9.09 20.21 -13.10
N GLU A 347 -10.41 20.30 -13.28
CA GLU A 347 -11.39 19.45 -12.59
C GLU A 347 -11.26 19.50 -11.04
N PRO A 348 -11.31 20.69 -10.41
CA PRO A 348 -11.32 20.79 -8.95
C PRO A 348 -12.47 19.97 -8.36
N ALA A 349 -12.14 19.02 -7.49
CA ALA A 349 -13.08 18.10 -6.87
C ALA A 349 -13.24 18.42 -5.38
N GLY A 350 -12.71 17.60 -4.47
CA GLY A 350 -12.79 17.79 -3.03
C GLY A 350 -12.01 18.99 -2.51
N LEU A 351 -12.43 19.46 -1.34
CA LEU A 351 -11.83 20.56 -0.59
C LEU A 351 -11.61 20.15 0.87
N ALA A 352 -10.51 20.58 1.48
CA ALA A 352 -10.27 20.45 2.93
C ALA A 352 -9.49 21.65 3.49
N LEU A 353 -9.63 21.94 4.78
CA LEU A 353 -8.87 22.99 5.46
C LEU A 353 -7.59 22.39 6.04
N GLY A 354 -6.43 22.76 5.52
CA GLY A 354 -5.13 22.29 6.00
C GLY A 354 -4.71 22.92 7.34
N PRO A 355 -3.74 22.31 8.04
CA PRO A 355 -3.31 22.76 9.37
C PRO A 355 -2.52 24.09 9.35
N ASP A 356 -1.98 24.49 8.19
CA ASP A 356 -1.08 25.64 8.01
C ASP A 356 -1.75 26.85 7.34
N ASN A 357 -3.03 27.11 7.66
CA ASN A 357 -3.86 28.15 7.03
C ASN A 357 -4.13 27.92 5.53
N SER A 358 -3.90 26.69 5.04
CA SER A 358 -4.12 26.34 3.65
C SER A 358 -5.55 25.85 3.38
N LEU A 359 -6.03 26.11 2.17
CA LEU A 359 -7.16 25.43 1.56
C LEU A 359 -6.57 24.38 0.60
N LEU A 360 -6.86 23.12 0.89
CA LEU A 360 -6.47 21.99 0.06
C LEU A 360 -7.52 21.74 -1.01
N VAL A 361 -7.09 21.54 -2.26
CA VAL A 361 -7.95 21.39 -3.42
C VAL A 361 -7.49 20.18 -4.24
N ALA A 362 -8.37 19.21 -4.41
CA ALA A 362 -8.10 18.07 -5.29
C ALA A 362 -8.17 18.48 -6.76
N ALA A 363 -7.07 18.32 -7.50
CA ALA A 363 -7.01 18.45 -8.95
C ALA A 363 -7.16 17.06 -9.57
N ALA A 364 -8.39 16.67 -9.89
CA ALA A 364 -8.71 15.29 -10.24
C ALA A 364 -7.99 14.83 -11.52
N ARG A 365 -7.91 15.69 -12.54
CA ARG A 365 -7.31 15.31 -13.82
C ARG A 365 -5.79 15.11 -13.73
N GLU A 366 -5.11 15.89 -12.90
CA GLU A 366 -3.65 15.85 -12.75
C GLU A 366 -3.18 14.96 -11.59
N HIS A 367 -4.10 14.23 -10.94
CA HIS A 367 -3.78 13.27 -9.87
C HIS A 367 -3.05 13.90 -8.66
N ALA A 368 -3.35 15.16 -8.35
CA ALA A 368 -2.63 15.95 -7.33
C ALA A 368 -3.57 16.63 -6.33
N VAL A 369 -3.03 17.00 -5.16
CA VAL A 369 -3.72 17.88 -4.20
C VAL A 369 -2.92 19.17 -4.05
N LEU A 370 -3.57 20.30 -4.32
CA LEU A 370 -2.98 21.63 -4.33
C LEU A 370 -3.25 22.34 -3.00
N ALA A 371 -2.32 23.18 -2.56
CA ALA A 371 -2.50 24.07 -1.41
C ALA A 371 -2.58 25.53 -1.85
N PHE A 372 -3.56 26.25 -1.32
CA PHE A 372 -3.73 27.69 -1.48
C PHE A 372 -3.82 28.37 -0.12
N ASP A 373 -3.34 29.59 0.03
CA ASP A 373 -3.62 30.40 1.22
C ASP A 373 -5.12 30.67 1.29
N ARG A 374 -5.76 30.30 2.40
CA ARG A 374 -7.24 30.36 2.53
C ARG A 374 -7.81 31.77 2.43
N ASP A 375 -7.00 32.80 2.71
CA ASP A 375 -7.44 34.18 2.84
C ASP A 375 -7.14 34.99 1.60
N SER A 376 -5.92 34.86 1.07
CA SER A 376 -5.48 35.58 -0.12
C SER A 376 -5.72 34.80 -1.41
N GLY A 377 -5.91 33.48 -1.34
CA GLY A 377 -5.99 32.61 -2.51
C GLY A 377 -4.65 32.38 -3.22
N ALA A 378 -3.53 32.72 -2.56
CA ALA A 378 -2.20 32.56 -3.16
C ALA A 378 -1.86 31.07 -3.27
N PHE A 379 -1.36 30.64 -4.42
CA PHE A 379 -0.90 29.26 -4.58
C PHE A 379 0.34 29.00 -3.71
N LEU A 380 0.27 28.00 -2.84
CA LEU A 380 1.33 27.61 -1.91
C LEU A 380 2.16 26.43 -2.44
N GLY A 381 1.66 25.71 -3.43
CA GLY A 381 2.33 24.56 -4.06
C GLY A 381 1.44 23.34 -4.14
N GLU A 382 2.01 22.24 -4.64
CA GLU A 382 1.41 20.92 -4.55
C GLU A 382 1.61 20.40 -3.13
N ARG A 383 0.51 20.15 -2.41
CA ARG A 383 0.58 19.44 -1.13
C ARG A 383 0.91 17.98 -1.38
N ILE A 384 0.21 17.35 -2.31
CA ILE A 384 0.48 15.98 -2.76
C ILE A 384 0.80 16.05 -4.25
N ALA A 385 1.99 15.58 -4.61
CA ALA A 385 2.47 15.60 -5.99
C ALA A 385 1.65 14.62 -6.88
N PRO A 386 1.57 14.87 -8.20
CA PRO A 386 0.90 14.00 -9.15
C PRO A 386 1.26 12.51 -8.98
N GLY A 387 0.28 11.66 -8.70
CA GLY A 387 0.46 10.20 -8.60
C GLY A 387 1.16 9.70 -7.33
N GLN A 388 1.53 10.58 -6.40
CA GLN A 388 2.23 10.21 -5.18
C GLN A 388 1.40 9.22 -4.34
N GLY A 389 2.03 8.15 -3.85
CA GLY A 389 1.34 7.10 -3.10
C GLY A 389 0.29 6.34 -3.91
N GLY A 390 0.37 6.36 -5.24
CA GLY A 390 -0.62 5.75 -6.12
C GLY A 390 -1.91 6.55 -6.25
N LEU A 391 -1.91 7.84 -5.86
CA LEU A 391 -3.09 8.69 -5.95
C LEU A 391 -3.58 8.83 -7.40
N LEU A 392 -4.83 8.48 -7.67
CA LEU A 392 -5.44 8.61 -8.99
C LEU A 392 -6.81 9.26 -8.92
N ALA A 393 -7.00 10.38 -9.63
CA ALA A 393 -8.26 11.12 -9.70
C ALA A 393 -8.80 11.45 -8.29
N PRO A 394 -8.08 12.28 -7.51
CA PRO A 394 -8.49 12.64 -6.16
C PRO A 394 -9.89 13.26 -6.16
N GLY A 395 -10.75 12.70 -5.32
CA GLY A 395 -12.13 13.11 -5.09
C GLY A 395 -12.27 13.89 -3.78
N ALA A 396 -13.10 13.38 -2.87
CA ALA A 396 -13.30 13.99 -1.56
C ALA A 396 -12.01 13.99 -0.72
N LEU A 397 -11.84 15.07 0.05
CA LEU A 397 -10.73 15.31 0.96
C LEU A 397 -11.31 15.44 2.37
N LEU A 398 -10.65 14.83 3.36
CA LEU A 398 -11.08 14.91 4.75
C LEU A 398 -9.87 14.94 5.68
N ASN A 399 -9.74 16.04 6.43
CA ASN A 399 -8.77 16.08 7.52
C ASN A 399 -9.35 15.39 8.76
N VAL A 400 -8.52 14.55 9.35
CA VAL A 400 -8.78 13.83 10.60
C VAL A 400 -7.63 14.11 11.57
N PRO A 401 -7.83 13.92 12.89
CA PRO A 401 -6.71 13.92 13.82
C PRO A 401 -5.61 12.98 13.32
N ALA A 402 -4.34 13.30 13.60
CA ALA A 402 -3.25 12.41 13.26
C ALA A 402 -3.56 11.02 13.83
N LEU A 403 -3.62 10.04 12.94
CA LEU A 403 -3.79 8.66 13.32
C LEU A 403 -2.42 8.10 13.71
N GLY A 404 -2.36 7.07 14.55
CA GLY A 404 -1.11 6.33 14.70
C GLY A 404 -0.65 5.86 13.32
N ASP A 405 0.60 6.15 12.94
CA ASP A 405 1.23 5.40 11.85
C ASP A 405 1.12 3.91 12.18
N ARG A 406 0.99 3.05 11.17
CA ARG A 406 0.89 1.61 11.44
C ARG A 406 2.06 1.16 12.32
N PHE A 407 1.77 0.11 13.08
CA PHE A 407 2.66 -0.73 13.90
C PHE A 407 2.80 -0.25 15.36
N PRO A 408 1.83 -0.64 16.22
CA PRO A 408 2.09 -1.80 17.09
C PRO A 408 1.15 -3.02 16.92
N ALA A 409 -0.12 -2.86 16.57
CA ALA A 409 -1.10 -3.97 16.59
C ALA A 409 -1.19 -4.82 15.29
N ASP A 410 -0.07 -5.05 14.61
CA ASP A 410 -0.03 -5.96 13.44
C ASP A 410 1.14 -6.97 13.59
N ALA A 411 1.26 -7.61 14.76
CA ALA A 411 2.04 -8.84 14.92
C ALA A 411 1.62 -9.95 13.92
N GLN A 412 0.49 -9.78 13.22
CA GLN A 412 0.05 -10.64 12.11
C GLN A 412 0.03 -9.99 10.72
N ARG A 413 0.43 -8.71 10.52
CA ARG A 413 0.50 -8.12 9.17
C ARG A 413 1.91 -7.73 8.79
N VAL A 414 2.59 -8.77 8.35
CA VAL A 414 3.88 -8.78 7.65
C VAL A 414 3.83 -7.78 6.50
N LEU A 415 4.81 -6.86 6.43
CA LEU A 415 5.09 -6.12 5.20
C LEU A 415 5.14 -7.12 4.06
N THR A 416 4.26 -6.93 3.08
CA THR A 416 4.12 -7.87 1.98
C THR A 416 4.71 -7.25 0.72
N PRO A 417 6.03 -7.35 0.49
CA PRO A 417 6.62 -6.76 -0.70
C PRO A 417 6.00 -7.38 -1.96
N ASN A 418 5.78 -6.52 -2.97
CA ASN A 418 5.19 -6.96 -4.21
C ASN A 418 6.09 -8.00 -4.90
N ALA A 419 5.50 -9.09 -5.37
CA ALA A 419 6.18 -10.05 -6.22
C ALA A 419 6.33 -9.51 -7.64
N GLY A 420 7.32 -10.02 -8.37
CA GLY A 420 7.63 -9.60 -9.75
C GLY A 420 8.91 -8.78 -9.82
N LEU A 421 9.01 -7.89 -10.80
CA LEU A 421 10.28 -7.25 -11.14
C LEU A 421 10.59 -6.05 -10.25
N TRP A 422 11.82 -5.95 -9.77
CA TRP A 422 12.35 -4.82 -8.99
C TRP A 422 13.60 -4.28 -9.66
N PHE A 423 13.73 -2.95 -9.72
CA PHE A 423 14.81 -2.31 -10.47
C PHE A 423 15.19 -0.96 -9.88
N ASN A 424 16.38 -0.47 -10.25
CA ASN A 424 16.79 0.90 -9.96
C ASN A 424 16.48 1.79 -11.18
N PRO A 425 15.56 2.77 -11.09
CA PRO A 425 15.23 3.65 -12.21
C PRO A 425 16.40 4.54 -12.66
N GLU A 426 17.30 4.91 -11.76
CA GLU A 426 18.50 5.68 -12.08
C GLU A 426 19.55 4.85 -12.83
N ARG A 427 19.41 3.51 -12.80
CA ARG A 427 20.28 2.54 -13.47
C ARG A 427 19.46 1.51 -14.24
N SER A 428 18.69 2.01 -15.20
CA SER A 428 17.80 1.19 -16.05
C SER A 428 18.53 0.00 -16.68
N GLY A 429 17.89 -1.16 -16.65
CA GLY A 429 18.46 -2.44 -17.08
C GLY A 429 19.04 -3.29 -15.94
N ARG A 430 19.20 -2.77 -14.72
CA ARG A 430 19.51 -3.56 -13.51
C ARG A 430 18.26 -3.88 -12.73
N GLY A 431 18.05 -5.14 -12.42
CA GLY A 431 16.93 -5.55 -11.59
C GLY A 431 16.94 -7.03 -11.28
N PHE A 432 16.05 -7.43 -10.39
CA PHE A 432 15.82 -8.79 -9.99
C PHE A 432 14.33 -9.07 -9.95
N ASP A 433 13.98 -10.34 -10.05
CA ASP A 433 12.63 -10.80 -9.77
C ASP A 433 12.54 -11.21 -8.30
N LEU A 434 11.51 -10.74 -7.60
CA LEU A 434 11.22 -11.09 -6.23
C LEU A 434 10.01 -12.03 -6.21
N GLN A 435 10.19 -13.23 -5.68
CA GLN A 435 9.11 -14.15 -5.39
C GLN A 435 8.83 -14.16 -3.90
N ARG A 436 7.54 -14.25 -3.55
CA ARG A 436 7.08 -14.30 -2.16
C ARG A 436 6.18 -15.50 -1.94
N VAL A 437 6.46 -16.25 -0.87
CA VAL A 437 5.61 -17.35 -0.39
C VAL A 437 5.54 -17.28 1.13
N GLY A 438 4.41 -16.82 1.66
CA GLY A 438 4.30 -16.52 3.10
C GLY A 438 5.25 -15.38 3.49
N ASP A 439 6.08 -15.65 4.49
CA ASP A 439 7.16 -14.79 5.01
C ASP A 439 8.53 -15.10 4.37
N ARG A 440 8.59 -15.94 3.33
CA ARG A 440 9.84 -16.24 2.63
C ARG A 440 9.92 -15.49 1.32
N LEU A 441 11.10 -14.94 1.06
CA LEU A 441 11.44 -14.28 -0.19
C LEU A 441 12.48 -15.11 -0.96
N ALA A 442 12.35 -15.11 -2.27
CA ALA A 442 13.37 -15.58 -3.19
C ALA A 442 13.64 -14.50 -4.23
N VAL A 443 14.85 -13.97 -4.21
CA VAL A 443 15.38 -13.01 -5.17
C VAL A 443 16.11 -13.78 -6.25
N LEU A 444 15.62 -13.67 -7.48
CA LEU A 444 16.30 -14.20 -8.67
C LEU A 444 16.86 -13.02 -9.47
N TRP A 445 18.19 -12.92 -9.52
CA TRP A 445 18.88 -11.86 -10.22
C TRP A 445 19.72 -12.42 -11.35
N TYR A 446 19.43 -11.98 -12.58
CA TYR A 446 20.26 -12.22 -13.74
C TYR A 446 21.12 -11.01 -14.09
N GLY A 447 22.42 -11.21 -14.29
CA GLY A 447 23.33 -10.15 -14.72
C GLY A 447 24.57 -10.72 -15.41
N TYR A 448 25.60 -9.89 -15.54
CA TYR A 448 26.93 -10.29 -16.01
C TYR A 448 27.98 -10.04 -14.93
N ASP A 449 29.07 -10.81 -14.94
CA ASP A 449 30.25 -10.51 -14.13
C ASP A 449 31.17 -9.48 -14.82
N GLU A 450 32.28 -9.14 -14.16
CA GLU A 450 33.24 -8.14 -14.64
C GLU A 450 33.91 -8.51 -15.96
N ASP A 451 33.96 -9.81 -16.28
CA ASP A 451 34.49 -10.33 -17.53
C ASP A 451 33.42 -10.33 -18.65
N GLY A 452 32.21 -9.86 -18.35
CA GLY A 452 31.07 -9.85 -19.25
C GLY A 452 30.44 -11.23 -19.42
N LEU A 453 30.70 -12.18 -18.51
CA LEU A 453 30.09 -13.50 -18.54
C LEU A 453 28.76 -13.49 -17.79
N PRO A 454 27.68 -14.02 -18.39
CA PRO A 454 26.37 -14.03 -17.77
C PRO A 454 26.35 -14.90 -16.50
N SER A 455 25.59 -14.47 -15.50
CA SER A 455 25.57 -15.08 -14.18
C SER A 455 24.16 -15.08 -13.59
N TRP A 456 23.78 -16.22 -13.02
CA TRP A 456 22.58 -16.39 -12.21
C TRP A 456 22.91 -16.20 -10.75
N LEU A 457 22.17 -15.34 -10.08
CA LEU A 457 22.27 -15.15 -8.65
C LEU A 457 20.91 -15.43 -8.02
N LEU A 458 20.92 -16.21 -6.96
CA LEU A 458 19.74 -16.51 -6.15
C LEU A 458 20.06 -16.13 -4.70
N ALA A 459 19.13 -15.45 -4.05
CA ALA A 459 19.12 -15.30 -2.61
C ALA A 459 17.74 -15.69 -2.12
N ALA A 460 17.65 -16.63 -1.18
CA ALA A 460 16.38 -17.09 -0.64
C ALA A 460 16.47 -17.20 0.88
N GLY A 461 15.44 -16.76 1.57
CA GLY A 461 15.46 -16.62 3.02
C GLY A 461 14.14 -16.12 3.57
N ARG A 462 14.12 -15.86 4.88
CA ARG A 462 12.96 -15.31 5.59
C ARG A 462 13.00 -13.78 5.53
N LEU A 463 11.83 -13.18 5.40
CA LEU A 463 11.61 -11.75 5.65
C LEU A 463 11.33 -11.59 7.15
N GLU A 464 12.19 -10.83 7.82
CA GLU A 464 12.10 -10.55 9.25
C GLU A 464 11.71 -9.08 9.43
N GLY A 465 10.44 -8.84 9.73
CA GLY A 465 9.87 -7.49 9.74
C GLY A 465 9.95 -6.84 8.36
N PHE A 466 10.88 -5.89 8.21
CA PHE A 466 11.13 -5.13 6.98
C PHE A 466 12.49 -5.49 6.35
N GLU A 467 13.23 -6.43 6.94
CA GLU A 467 14.58 -6.79 6.53
C GLU A 467 14.61 -8.19 5.97
N PHE A 468 15.22 -8.33 4.79
CA PHE A 468 15.55 -9.61 4.19
C PHE A 468 17.06 -9.67 4.02
N SER A 469 17.68 -10.76 4.47
CA SER A 469 19.10 -10.98 4.30
C SER A 469 19.35 -12.45 4.00
N ALA A 470 20.04 -12.74 2.92
CA ALA A 470 20.36 -14.12 2.55
C ALA A 470 21.72 -14.21 1.83
N PRO A 471 22.40 -15.37 1.92
CA PRO A 471 23.54 -15.66 1.05
C PRO A 471 23.14 -15.52 -0.42
N LEU A 472 24.01 -14.89 -1.19
CA LEU A 472 23.85 -14.72 -2.63
C LEU A 472 24.63 -15.83 -3.33
N GLU A 473 23.92 -16.75 -3.95
CA GLU A 473 24.48 -17.93 -4.60
C GLU A 473 24.54 -17.75 -6.12
N ARG A 474 25.72 -18.01 -6.70
CA ARG A 474 25.91 -18.06 -8.15
C ARG A 474 25.64 -19.47 -8.67
N PHE A 475 24.73 -19.58 -9.63
CA PHE A 475 24.43 -20.85 -10.31
C PHE A 475 25.14 -20.97 -11.66
N GLN A 476 25.67 -22.15 -11.93
CA GLN A 476 26.30 -22.53 -13.20
C GLN A 476 25.78 -23.89 -13.66
N GLN A 477 25.38 -23.98 -14.93
CA GLN A 477 25.04 -25.24 -15.58
C GLN A 477 26.23 -25.71 -16.43
N ALA A 478 26.69 -26.94 -16.20
CA ALA A 478 27.71 -27.57 -17.01
C ALA A 478 27.10 -28.13 -18.31
N PRO A 479 27.92 -28.33 -19.37
CA PRO A 479 27.45 -28.85 -20.67
C PRO A 479 26.81 -30.25 -20.62
N ASP A 480 27.04 -31.01 -19.56
CA ASP A 480 26.41 -32.31 -19.31
C ASP A 480 25.03 -32.21 -18.65
N GLY A 481 24.55 -30.98 -18.43
CA GLY A 481 23.28 -30.66 -17.80
C GLY A 481 23.32 -30.59 -16.26
N SER A 482 24.47 -30.86 -15.63
CA SER A 482 24.60 -30.74 -14.17
C SER A 482 24.63 -29.26 -13.74
N THR A 483 24.01 -28.95 -12.61
CA THR A 483 23.99 -27.58 -12.04
C THR A 483 24.76 -27.54 -10.74
N SER A 484 25.53 -26.47 -10.54
CA SER A 484 26.24 -26.19 -9.28
C SER A 484 25.90 -24.78 -8.79
N ALA A 485 25.79 -24.63 -7.48
CA ALA A 485 25.61 -23.36 -6.79
C ALA A 485 26.86 -23.06 -5.96
N ARG A 486 27.25 -21.79 -5.89
CA ARG A 486 28.37 -21.33 -5.06
C ARG A 486 28.00 -20.00 -4.42
N ALA A 487 28.09 -19.91 -3.09
CA ALA A 487 27.98 -18.63 -2.41
C ALA A 487 29.06 -17.65 -2.92
N VAL A 488 28.63 -16.47 -3.37
CA VAL A 488 29.50 -15.41 -3.90
C VAL A 488 29.37 -14.11 -3.12
N GLY A 489 28.47 -14.05 -2.15
CA GLY A 489 28.15 -12.81 -1.48
C GLY A 489 26.94 -12.89 -0.54
N THR A 490 26.42 -11.72 -0.20
CA THR A 490 25.20 -11.54 0.60
C THR A 490 24.34 -10.47 -0.06
N LEU A 491 23.02 -10.67 -0.04
CA LEU A 491 22.05 -9.67 -0.47
C LEU A 491 21.16 -9.32 0.72
N ARG A 492 21.06 -8.02 1.00
CA ARG A 492 20.13 -7.45 1.98
C ARG A 492 19.15 -6.49 1.31
N LEU A 493 17.88 -6.61 1.66
CA LEU A 493 16.81 -5.69 1.30
C LEU A 493 16.19 -5.14 2.59
N SER A 494 16.23 -3.82 2.73
CA SER A 494 15.53 -3.07 3.78
C SER A 494 14.34 -2.37 3.13
N PHE A 495 13.13 -2.87 3.36
CA PHE A 495 11.95 -2.38 2.69
C PHE A 495 11.38 -1.14 3.38
N ASP A 496 11.18 -0.08 2.60
CA ASP A 496 10.53 1.14 3.07
C ASP A 496 9.01 1.09 2.79
N SER A 497 8.59 0.28 1.81
CA SER A 497 7.18 -0.04 1.50
C SER A 497 7.10 -1.32 0.64
N GLU A 498 5.88 -1.75 0.28
CA GLU A 498 5.66 -2.89 -0.61
C GLU A 498 6.24 -2.71 -2.02
N GLN A 499 6.60 -1.47 -2.39
CA GLN A 499 7.09 -1.09 -3.72
C GLN A 499 8.47 -0.46 -3.72
N ARG A 500 9.10 -0.29 -2.55
CA ARG A 500 10.39 0.39 -2.43
C ARG A 500 11.26 -0.24 -1.37
N ALA A 501 12.54 -0.45 -1.70
CA ALA A 501 13.51 -0.99 -0.78
C ALA A 501 14.89 -0.36 -1.00
N ARG A 502 15.71 -0.40 0.05
CA ARG A 502 17.15 -0.22 -0.02
C ARG A 502 17.80 -1.58 -0.19
N LEU A 503 18.55 -1.71 -1.28
CA LEU A 503 19.30 -2.90 -1.63
C LEU A 503 20.75 -2.70 -1.25
N GLN A 504 21.32 -3.67 -0.54
CA GLN A 504 22.74 -3.78 -0.26
C GLN A 504 23.24 -5.15 -0.74
N ILE A 505 24.26 -5.16 -1.59
CA ILE A 505 24.89 -6.39 -2.08
C ILE A 505 26.36 -6.36 -1.72
N THR A 506 26.84 -7.48 -1.21
CA THR A 506 28.27 -7.77 -1.10
C THR A 506 28.62 -8.86 -2.11
N LEU A 507 29.59 -8.64 -3.00
CA LEU A 507 30.12 -9.62 -3.96
C LEU A 507 31.64 -9.66 -3.83
N GLY A 508 32.19 -10.71 -3.22
CA GLY A 508 33.61 -10.76 -2.88
C GLY A 508 34.03 -9.57 -1.99
N GLU A 509 34.97 -8.74 -2.45
CA GLU A 509 35.45 -7.53 -1.74
C GLU A 509 34.62 -6.26 -2.05
N GLN A 510 33.64 -6.35 -2.95
CA GLN A 510 32.87 -5.20 -3.40
C GLN A 510 31.54 -5.08 -2.66
N GLU A 511 31.18 -3.85 -2.31
CA GLU A 511 29.90 -3.51 -1.71
C GLU A 511 29.16 -2.49 -2.58
N LEU A 512 27.88 -2.77 -2.86
CA LEU A 512 26.99 -1.92 -3.63
C LEU A 512 25.76 -1.61 -2.78
N GLN A 513 25.36 -0.33 -2.74
CA GLN A 513 24.11 0.10 -2.14
C GLN A 513 23.31 0.94 -3.13
N GLU A 514 22.04 0.60 -3.30
CA GLU A 514 21.15 1.27 -4.23
C GLU A 514 19.71 1.31 -3.70
N THR A 515 18.92 2.26 -4.17
CA THR A 515 17.46 2.23 -3.98
C THR A 515 16.83 1.51 -5.16
N VAL A 516 15.98 0.54 -4.86
CA VAL A 516 15.22 -0.22 -5.85
C VAL A 516 13.73 0.01 -5.62
N GLN A 517 12.97 -0.10 -6.70
CA GLN A 517 11.53 0.00 -6.69
C GLN A 517 10.91 -1.14 -7.50
N TRP A 518 9.69 -1.52 -7.15
CA TRP A 518 8.90 -2.45 -7.91
C TRP A 518 8.55 -1.86 -9.29
N PHE A 519 8.67 -2.66 -10.33
CA PHE A 519 8.52 -2.26 -11.72
C PHE A 519 7.04 -2.20 -12.09
N ALA A 520 6.43 -1.03 -11.90
CA ALA A 520 5.04 -0.82 -12.30
C ALA A 520 4.90 -0.79 -13.83
N ILE A 521 4.34 -1.86 -14.41
CA ILE A 521 3.99 -1.95 -15.84
C ILE A 521 2.55 -1.52 -16.12
N SER A 522 1.77 -1.35 -15.05
CA SER A 522 0.39 -0.90 -15.08
C SER A 522 0.19 0.22 -14.04
N PRO A 523 -0.67 1.21 -14.31
CA PRO A 523 -1.10 2.17 -13.29
C PRO A 523 -1.93 1.50 -12.17
N PHE A 524 -2.37 0.26 -12.38
CA PHE A 524 -3.05 -0.57 -11.39
C PHE A 524 -2.05 -1.58 -10.82
N VAL A 525 -1.77 -1.48 -9.52
CA VAL A 525 -0.67 -2.20 -8.86
C VAL A 525 -1.03 -3.60 -8.37
N ASN A 526 -2.21 -4.12 -8.74
CA ASN A 526 -2.62 -5.45 -8.34
C ASN A 526 -1.89 -6.51 -9.15
N GLU A 527 -1.13 -7.34 -8.44
CA GLU A 527 -0.56 -8.56 -8.99
C GLU A 527 -1.65 -9.49 -9.49
N GLY A 528 -1.51 -9.92 -10.75
CA GLY A 528 -2.29 -11.02 -11.29
C GLY A 528 -1.88 -12.33 -10.66
N ASN A 529 -2.80 -13.31 -10.66
CA ASN A 529 -2.54 -14.65 -10.12
C ASN A 529 -1.40 -15.38 -10.86
N GLU A 530 -1.04 -14.90 -12.04
CA GLU A 530 0.00 -15.44 -12.91
C GLU A 530 1.38 -14.78 -12.71
N THR A 531 1.51 -13.77 -11.84
CA THR A 531 2.82 -13.17 -11.55
C THR A 531 3.72 -14.20 -10.88
N GLY A 532 4.87 -14.52 -11.46
CA GLY A 532 5.73 -15.57 -10.92
C GLY A 532 6.86 -16.02 -11.83
N VAL A 533 7.72 -16.86 -11.27
CA VAL A 533 8.76 -17.58 -12.02
C VAL A 533 8.24 -18.96 -12.42
N TYR A 534 8.39 -19.30 -13.69
CA TYR A 534 7.90 -20.53 -14.29
C TYR A 534 9.04 -21.28 -14.95
N GLY A 535 9.22 -22.55 -14.59
CA GLY A 535 10.24 -23.44 -15.14
C GLY A 535 9.68 -24.58 -15.98
N ARG A 536 10.59 -25.38 -16.54
CA ARG A 536 10.29 -26.63 -17.24
C ARG A 536 10.59 -27.86 -16.38
N ASP A 537 9.82 -28.92 -16.61
CA ASP A 537 9.98 -30.21 -15.92
C ASP A 537 11.24 -30.98 -16.37
N ASP A 538 11.70 -30.71 -17.59
CA ASP A 538 12.73 -31.51 -18.28
C ASP A 538 14.11 -30.86 -18.34
N GLY A 539 14.31 -29.71 -17.67
CA GLY A 539 15.60 -29.03 -17.67
C GLY A 539 15.65 -27.84 -16.69
N PRO A 540 16.40 -27.96 -15.57
CA PRO A 540 16.61 -26.82 -14.66
C PRO A 540 17.39 -25.70 -15.35
N GLY A 541 17.09 -24.45 -14.96
CA GLY A 541 17.73 -23.24 -15.50
C GLY A 541 17.07 -22.63 -16.74
N TRP A 542 15.96 -23.19 -17.23
CA TRP A 542 15.16 -22.64 -18.33
C TRP A 542 13.79 -22.20 -17.85
N GLY A 543 13.31 -21.06 -18.32
CA GLY A 543 11.96 -20.62 -18.05
C GLY A 543 11.65 -19.17 -18.31
N ILE A 544 10.65 -18.64 -17.62
CA ILE A 544 10.27 -17.23 -17.70
C ILE A 544 9.90 -16.68 -16.32
N SER A 545 10.26 -15.44 -16.04
CA SER A 545 9.56 -14.61 -15.06
C SER A 545 8.42 -13.91 -15.80
N LEU A 546 7.23 -13.96 -15.24
CA LEU A 546 6.05 -13.27 -15.73
C LEU A 546 5.62 -12.27 -14.68
N ASP A 547 5.53 -11.01 -15.06
CA ASP A 547 4.95 -9.94 -14.27
C ASP A 547 3.58 -9.59 -14.88
N HIS A 548 2.52 -9.76 -14.11
CA HIS A 548 1.14 -9.49 -14.51
C HIS A 548 0.56 -8.45 -13.55
N GLN A 549 0.25 -7.26 -14.07
CA GLN A 549 -0.32 -6.17 -13.27
C GLN A 549 -1.59 -5.67 -13.95
N ALA A 550 -2.72 -5.88 -13.27
CA ALA A 550 -4.06 -5.75 -13.85
C ALA A 550 -4.23 -6.49 -15.19
N ASP A 551 -4.32 -5.77 -16.31
CA ASP A 551 -4.46 -6.36 -17.66
C ASP A 551 -3.16 -6.35 -18.47
N THR A 552 -2.07 -5.84 -17.88
CA THR A 552 -0.78 -5.66 -18.55
C THR A 552 0.22 -6.72 -18.10
N ARG A 553 0.96 -7.29 -19.05
CA ARG A 553 1.96 -8.34 -18.80
C ARG A 553 3.31 -7.97 -19.38
N VAL A 554 4.38 -8.32 -18.66
CA VAL A 554 5.77 -8.35 -19.15
C VAL A 554 6.36 -9.71 -18.82
N THR A 555 7.13 -10.27 -19.75
CA THR A 555 7.78 -11.56 -19.58
C THR A 555 9.27 -11.44 -19.79
N VAL A 556 10.03 -11.94 -18.82
CA VAL A 556 11.48 -12.10 -18.93
C VAL A 556 11.78 -13.57 -19.14
N ALA A 557 12.19 -13.95 -20.34
CA ALA A 557 12.61 -15.31 -20.63
C ALA A 557 14.06 -15.52 -20.24
N TYR A 558 14.34 -16.65 -19.58
CA TYR A 558 15.67 -17.08 -19.22
C TYR A 558 15.98 -18.45 -19.81
N LEU A 559 17.09 -18.53 -20.54
CA LEU A 559 17.40 -19.65 -21.43
C LEU A 559 18.91 -19.83 -21.59
N TYR A 560 19.35 -20.94 -22.18
CA TYR A 560 20.74 -21.11 -22.59
C TYR A 560 20.84 -21.12 -24.13
N ASP A 561 21.99 -20.75 -24.67
CA ASP A 561 22.24 -20.86 -26.11
C ASP A 561 22.79 -22.24 -26.52
N ALA A 562 23.19 -22.36 -27.79
CA ALA A 562 23.68 -23.63 -28.34
C ALA A 562 25.02 -24.06 -27.72
N GLU A 563 25.74 -23.12 -27.11
CA GLU A 563 27.01 -23.31 -26.44
C GLU A 563 26.84 -23.62 -24.94
N GLY A 564 25.60 -23.60 -24.43
CA GLY A 564 25.29 -23.83 -23.02
C GLY A 564 25.47 -22.59 -22.15
N GLU A 565 25.57 -21.41 -22.74
CA GLU A 565 25.76 -20.15 -22.03
C GLU A 565 24.41 -19.48 -21.73
N PRO A 566 24.19 -18.92 -20.53
CA PRO A 566 22.89 -18.37 -20.15
C PRO A 566 22.59 -17.02 -20.82
N ARG A 567 21.31 -16.77 -21.13
CA ARG A 567 20.79 -15.66 -21.93
C ARG A 567 19.43 -15.21 -21.38
N TRP A 568 19.10 -13.95 -21.57
CA TRP A 568 17.80 -13.39 -21.18
C TRP A 568 17.21 -12.53 -22.29
N LEU A 569 15.88 -12.45 -22.30
CA LEU A 569 15.09 -11.63 -23.21
C LEU A 569 13.91 -11.04 -22.44
N ILE A 570 13.48 -9.83 -22.78
CA ILE A 570 12.31 -9.18 -22.17
C ILE A 570 11.26 -8.89 -23.23
N SER A 571 9.99 -9.11 -22.92
CA SER A 571 8.90 -8.73 -23.82
C SER A 571 8.57 -7.24 -23.71
N GLU A 572 7.97 -6.68 -24.76
CA GLU A 572 7.25 -5.43 -24.61
C GLU A 572 6.05 -5.61 -23.65
N PRO A 573 5.68 -4.58 -22.86
CA PRO A 573 4.45 -4.62 -22.08
C PRO A 573 3.23 -4.77 -22.96
N ARG A 574 2.29 -5.62 -22.55
CA ARG A 574 1.10 -5.92 -23.34
C ARG A 574 -0.17 -5.96 -22.52
N THR A 575 -1.18 -5.20 -22.95
CA THR A 575 -2.54 -5.18 -22.38
C THR A 575 -3.46 -6.21 -23.06
N GLY A 576 -4.25 -6.95 -22.27
CA GLY A 576 -5.35 -7.80 -22.73
C GLY A 576 -5.07 -9.31 -22.67
N ALA A 577 -6.15 -10.11 -22.66
CA ALA A 577 -6.11 -11.57 -22.52
C ALA A 577 -6.32 -12.27 -23.87
N GLU A 578 -5.23 -12.67 -24.55
CA GLU A 578 -5.26 -13.69 -25.63
C GLU A 578 -3.88 -14.38 -25.80
N ASP A 579 -3.92 -15.64 -26.22
CA ASP A 579 -2.80 -16.50 -26.68
C ASP A 579 -2.12 -15.99 -27.97
N ALA A 580 -1.96 -14.68 -28.13
CA ALA A 580 -1.28 -14.12 -29.28
C ALA A 580 0.23 -14.00 -28.99
N PRO A 581 1.10 -14.26 -29.98
CA PRO A 581 2.54 -14.10 -29.81
C PRO A 581 2.87 -12.63 -29.50
N TYR A 582 3.67 -12.41 -28.48
CA TYR A 582 4.26 -11.10 -28.17
C TYR A 582 5.76 -11.11 -28.46
N GLN A 583 6.28 -9.94 -28.79
CA GLN A 583 7.65 -9.74 -29.25
C GLN A 583 8.61 -9.75 -28.07
N MET A 584 9.72 -10.48 -28.24
CA MET A 584 10.81 -10.54 -27.27
C MET A 584 11.98 -9.70 -27.78
N LEU A 585 12.59 -8.96 -26.87
CA LEU A 585 13.69 -8.05 -27.14
C LEU A 585 14.91 -8.44 -26.30
N ALA A 586 16.08 -8.42 -26.93
CA ALA A 586 17.38 -8.61 -26.29
C ALA A 586 18.03 -7.26 -25.95
N SER A 587 18.66 -7.13 -24.79
CA SER A 587 19.46 -5.96 -24.40
C SER A 587 20.92 -6.34 -24.16
N PHE A 588 21.84 -5.46 -24.58
CA PHE A 588 23.29 -5.59 -24.43
C PHE A 588 23.87 -4.33 -23.79
N SER A 589 24.22 -4.40 -22.51
CA SER A 589 24.73 -3.24 -21.77
C SER A 589 25.62 -3.66 -20.60
N ASP A 590 26.68 -2.88 -20.35
CA ASP A 590 27.49 -2.98 -19.14
C ASP A 590 26.68 -2.62 -17.88
N SER A 591 25.53 -1.96 -18.06
CA SER A 591 24.55 -1.79 -16.98
C SER A 591 23.96 -3.12 -16.52
N LEU A 592 24.10 -4.25 -17.19
CA LEU A 592 23.60 -5.53 -16.65
C LEU A 592 24.61 -6.20 -15.70
N CYS A 593 25.84 -5.70 -15.63
CA CYS A 593 26.82 -6.15 -14.67
C CYS A 593 26.60 -5.50 -13.31
N ILE A 594 26.41 -6.29 -12.25
CA ILE A 594 26.04 -5.79 -10.91
C ILE A 594 27.16 -4.94 -10.29
N ALA A 595 28.41 -5.40 -10.46
CA ALA A 595 29.63 -4.79 -9.94
C ALA A 595 30.15 -3.60 -10.79
N CYS A 596 29.79 -3.56 -12.08
CA CYS A 596 30.40 -2.63 -13.02
C CYS A 596 29.83 -1.21 -12.87
N SER A 597 30.65 -0.21 -13.21
CA SER A 597 30.20 1.18 -13.38
C SER A 597 30.23 1.55 -14.86
N GLY A 598 29.10 1.98 -15.42
CA GLY A 598 29.00 2.29 -16.85
C GLY A 598 27.64 2.88 -17.25
N PRO A 599 27.55 3.57 -18.41
CA PRO A 599 26.30 4.11 -18.92
C PRO A 599 25.33 2.98 -19.32
N ALA A 600 24.04 3.16 -19.02
CA ALA A 600 23.00 2.25 -19.48
C ALA A 600 22.70 2.48 -20.97
N SER A 601 22.96 1.46 -21.79
CA SER A 601 22.43 1.36 -23.15
C SER A 601 21.09 0.64 -23.10
N ASN A 602 20.02 1.29 -23.55
CA ASN A 602 18.67 0.69 -23.61
C ASN A 602 18.34 0.19 -25.03
N GLU A 603 19.34 -0.13 -25.85
CA GLU A 603 19.09 -0.62 -27.20
C GLU A 603 18.51 -2.04 -27.13
N LEU A 604 17.24 -2.15 -27.49
CA LEU A 604 16.49 -3.39 -27.55
C LEU A 604 16.48 -3.92 -29.00
N ILE A 605 16.93 -5.16 -29.19
CA ILE A 605 17.01 -5.80 -30.50
C ILE A 605 15.97 -6.93 -30.56
N ASP A 606 15.24 -7.01 -31.67
CA ASP A 606 14.26 -8.07 -31.91
C ASP A 606 14.90 -9.47 -31.83
N ALA A 607 14.34 -10.30 -30.95
CA ALA A 607 14.80 -11.66 -30.67
C ALA A 607 13.73 -12.72 -30.99
N GLY A 608 12.58 -12.33 -31.55
CA GLY A 608 11.51 -13.24 -31.96
C GLY A 608 10.28 -13.15 -31.06
N THR A 609 9.53 -14.26 -30.92
CA THR A 609 8.20 -14.24 -30.30
C THR A 609 7.95 -15.37 -29.30
N LEU A 610 7.18 -15.05 -28.26
CA LEU A 610 6.71 -15.97 -27.22
C LEU A 610 5.17 -15.90 -27.13
N THR A 611 4.53 -17.05 -26.92
CA THR A 611 3.09 -17.19 -26.66
C THR A 611 2.89 -17.95 -25.35
N LEU A 612 2.01 -17.45 -24.49
CA LEU A 612 1.63 -18.07 -23.22
C LEU A 612 0.13 -18.35 -23.18
N ASP A 613 -0.24 -19.59 -22.85
CA ASP A 613 -1.58 -20.01 -22.44
C ASP A 613 -1.50 -20.53 -21.00
N LEU A 614 -1.89 -19.67 -20.04
CA LEU A 614 -1.90 -20.00 -18.63
C LEU A 614 -3.28 -20.39 -18.11
N GLU A 615 -4.35 -20.05 -18.83
CA GLU A 615 -5.74 -20.24 -18.37
C GLU A 615 -6.38 -21.56 -18.85
N GLY A 616 -5.78 -22.27 -19.82
CA GLY A 616 -6.31 -23.53 -20.35
C GLY A 616 -5.43 -24.76 -20.13
N THR A 617 -4.10 -24.60 -20.19
CA THR A 617 -3.17 -25.74 -20.21
C THR A 617 -1.86 -25.57 -19.45
N GLY A 618 -1.57 -24.37 -18.91
CA GLY A 618 -0.29 -24.05 -18.27
C GLY A 618 0.89 -24.24 -19.23
N ARG A 619 0.71 -23.87 -20.51
CA ARG A 619 1.62 -24.20 -21.60
C ARG A 619 2.18 -22.93 -22.23
N TRP A 620 3.46 -22.96 -22.58
CA TRP A 620 4.06 -21.92 -23.41
C TRP A 620 4.56 -22.49 -24.73
N ARG A 621 4.59 -21.63 -25.75
CA ARG A 621 5.25 -21.91 -27.01
C ARG A 621 6.11 -20.73 -27.40
N ASN A 622 7.35 -21.00 -27.80
CA ASN A 622 8.25 -19.96 -28.24
C ASN A 622 8.99 -20.30 -29.52
N ASN A 623 9.45 -19.25 -30.18
CA ASN A 623 10.35 -19.32 -31.31
C ASN A 623 11.29 -18.12 -31.22
N LEU A 624 12.28 -18.22 -30.31
CA LEU A 624 13.25 -17.17 -30.03
C LEU A 624 14.54 -17.45 -30.79
N THR A 625 15.10 -16.40 -31.40
CA THR A 625 16.37 -16.42 -32.09
C THR A 625 17.21 -15.31 -31.51
N LEU A 626 18.35 -15.66 -30.93
CA LEU A 626 19.23 -14.68 -30.30
C LEU A 626 20.00 -13.93 -31.40
N PRO A 627 19.92 -12.59 -31.44
CA PRO A 627 20.75 -11.79 -32.33
C PRO A 627 22.18 -11.70 -31.81
N ALA A 628 23.15 -11.57 -32.72
CA ALA A 628 24.56 -11.37 -32.38
C ALA A 628 24.73 -10.18 -31.40
N PRO A 629 25.65 -10.26 -30.43
CA PRO A 629 26.72 -11.25 -30.29
C PRO A 629 26.28 -12.60 -29.69
N LEU A 630 25.05 -12.72 -29.18
CA LEU A 630 24.51 -14.00 -28.72
C LEU A 630 24.11 -14.85 -29.94
N SER A 631 24.56 -16.10 -30.02
CA SER A 631 24.19 -17.01 -31.10
C SER A 631 23.38 -18.16 -30.55
N GLY A 632 22.15 -18.36 -31.01
CA GLY A 632 21.36 -19.47 -30.54
C GLY A 632 19.92 -19.43 -31.00
N ARG A 633 19.24 -20.57 -30.87
CA ARG A 633 17.82 -20.67 -31.13
C ARG A 633 17.15 -21.47 -30.03
N TRP A 634 16.11 -20.91 -29.47
CA TRP A 634 15.24 -21.60 -28.52
C TRP A 634 13.86 -21.74 -29.14
N THR A 635 13.40 -22.98 -29.27
CA THR A 635 12.08 -23.28 -29.81
C THR A 635 11.51 -24.41 -29.00
N THR A 636 10.46 -24.12 -28.26
CA THR A 636 9.80 -25.09 -27.41
C THR A 636 8.30 -25.00 -27.48
N ASP A 637 7.66 -26.11 -27.15
CA ASP A 637 6.24 -26.21 -26.91
C ASP A 637 6.05 -27.13 -25.70
N SER A 638 6.01 -26.53 -24.50
CA SER A 638 6.12 -27.24 -23.22
C SER A 638 5.09 -26.76 -22.22
N THR A 639 4.72 -27.64 -21.29
CA THR A 639 4.04 -27.24 -20.06
C THR A 639 5.04 -26.55 -19.14
N ALA A 640 4.60 -25.47 -18.52
CA ALA A 640 5.36 -24.68 -17.58
C ALA A 640 4.79 -24.91 -16.17
N ARG A 641 5.66 -24.93 -15.17
CA ARG A 641 5.25 -25.00 -13.76
C ARG A 641 5.72 -23.78 -13.02
N ARG A 642 4.80 -23.17 -12.27
CA ARG A 642 5.13 -22.04 -11.40
C ARG A 642 5.92 -22.56 -10.20
N PHE A 643 7.09 -22.01 -9.94
CA PHE A 643 7.93 -22.44 -8.82
C PHE A 643 7.31 -22.13 -7.45
N SER A 644 6.39 -21.17 -7.37
CA SER A 644 5.69 -20.78 -6.15
C SER A 644 4.29 -21.41 -6.00
N ASP A 645 3.95 -22.47 -6.74
CA ASP A 645 2.67 -23.17 -6.58
C ASP A 645 2.58 -23.84 -5.19
N PRO A 646 1.57 -23.50 -4.35
CA PRO A 646 1.40 -24.10 -3.03
C PRO A 646 1.31 -25.63 -2.99
N ALA A 647 0.89 -26.25 -4.10
CA ALA A 647 0.68 -27.70 -4.21
C ALA A 647 1.95 -28.51 -4.54
N GLU A 648 2.99 -27.87 -5.07
CA GLU A 648 4.22 -28.55 -5.53
C GLU A 648 5.47 -28.06 -4.78
N ARG A 649 5.34 -27.85 -3.46
CA ARG A 649 6.45 -27.55 -2.54
C ARG A 649 7.63 -28.50 -2.76
N PRO A 650 8.84 -28.04 -3.14
CA PRO A 650 10.05 -28.72 -2.71
C PRO A 650 10.12 -28.59 -1.19
N ARG A 651 10.36 -29.70 -0.50
CA ARG A 651 10.71 -29.66 0.93
C ARG A 651 12.11 -29.12 1.11
#